data_AF-A0A0F2JJD2-F1
#
_entry.id   AF-A0A0F2JJD2-F1
#
_cell.length_a   1.000
_cell.length_b   1.000
_cell.length_c   1.000
_cell.angle_alpha   90.00
_cell.angle_beta   90.00
_cell.angle_gamma   90.00
#
_symmetry.space_group_name_H-M   'P 1'
#
loop_
_entity.id
_entity.type
_entity.pdbx_description
1 polymer ?
#
loop_
_entity_poly.entity_id
_entity_poly.type
_entity_poly.pdbx_seq_one_letter_code
_entity_poly.pdbx_strand_id
1 'polypeptide(L)'
;MSNVNPFPHIYLKLVRDASKKKRPPGPRGVNPITTANKTNRGIHAQALRTSVGTIRNEWHETEINRSNEGYPEMPGAIPLFLRIDPGSELIESLKTFGIELIGELEDGFIIGASADTSISDLAAKIELFAISGHDNVAALWEIVSGKSWRTEHILSPALLSAWPSIRDDDQFVVDVGIACLGILQIPVHPIKRRAGYATEERYNDAVGRWQRKRDEIYELWDDLSDERFLALTRLVEVYDGEILSSMIEGTIDSASQLPDSFTCRIRINGKGLRDFVLNFPYLFDVAEVDEIEFANSELAATTEEDSEPLVLEAPDMDAPRVCVIDSGIQERHPLLKDAVEQRESRSWINTVTDVADYVHQGGHGTRVAGAVLYPRDIPYSSTYKQTCWLQNARVLNEDNKMPINLFPPKVLKEITEHFHRGPAYTKVFNHSINSTSPCRLVHMSAWAASIDQLTWENDLLFILSAGNVPKYGDVSKPGIREYIFSGQEYPNYLYQPWTRIANPAQSLQAITVGSIAINSSSGSENSFAGFSEPSSFSRTGPGIWDVIKPEVVEYGGDFVYDTGHPPNIKILPETAPQLVRSTLHGGPLFGNDNVGTSFAAPKISNIVAAIQSILPQEPALLYRALLIQSARWPAWTSSHPDKSQVIKHIGYGIPDLNRATGNSMHRITLVTTGEVFIRAGQVHIYEVKIPEDLRSPADAFDIQVEVTLSYKAQPRRTRRTRQRYLSTWLEWQSSKLNEPSEIFAGRMIELANGEHADHENESVGSTSSGAIPWAIRERSDWGIKGVSRNNGTVQKDWVIIKSHELAEGFCIAVIGHAGWAKDVEASVPYSLVISFEAVNQDIEIYSRIEIANPVEVEAEVEVEQTIEVVEPS
;
A
#
# COMPACT_ATOMS: atom_id res chain seq x y z
N MET A 1 4.68 -39.19 -4.25
CA MET A 1 4.81 -39.33 -2.78
C MET A 1 5.22 -37.96 -2.27
N SER A 2 4.28 -37.20 -1.73
CA SER A 2 4.57 -35.89 -1.13
C SER A 2 5.60 -36.08 -0.02
N ASN A 3 6.73 -35.38 -0.11
CA ASN A 3 7.62 -35.22 1.03
C ASN A 3 6.79 -34.56 2.13
N VAL A 4 6.36 -35.33 3.13
CA VAL A 4 5.65 -34.80 4.29
C VAL A 4 6.65 -33.87 4.97
N ASN A 5 6.37 -32.57 4.96
CA ASN A 5 7.18 -31.59 5.67
C ASN A 5 7.23 -32.01 7.15
N PRO A 6 8.39 -32.37 7.72
CA PRO A 6 8.48 -32.85 9.09
C PRO A 6 8.21 -31.75 10.12
N PHE A 7 8.23 -30.48 9.72
CA PHE A 7 8.01 -29.32 10.57
C PHE A 7 7.03 -28.34 9.87
N PRO A 8 5.74 -28.66 9.79
CA PRO A 8 4.74 -27.74 9.23
C PRO A 8 4.58 -26.48 10.09
N HIS A 9 3.87 -25.48 9.57
CA HIS A 9 3.35 -24.40 10.41
C HIS A 9 2.16 -24.93 11.23
N ILE A 10 1.98 -24.43 12.46
CA ILE A 10 0.86 -24.82 13.31
C ILE A 10 -0.13 -23.67 13.48
N TYR A 11 -1.35 -23.94 13.92
CA TYR A 11 -2.39 -22.91 14.00
C TYR A 11 -2.42 -22.17 15.34
N LEU A 12 -2.67 -20.86 15.29
CA LEU A 12 -2.89 -20.01 16.45
C LEU A 12 -4.31 -20.21 17.00
N LYS A 13 -4.41 -20.47 18.31
CA LYS A 13 -5.69 -20.56 19.01
C LYS A 13 -6.21 -19.17 19.37
N LEU A 14 -7.37 -18.79 18.84
CA LEU A 14 -8.12 -17.63 19.33
C LEU A 14 -8.73 -17.98 20.70
N VAL A 15 -8.29 -17.30 21.75
CA VAL A 15 -8.72 -17.60 23.13
C VAL A 15 -9.83 -16.66 23.59
N ARG A 16 -9.88 -15.46 23.02
CA ARG A 16 -10.92 -14.48 23.33
C ARG A 16 -11.23 -13.58 22.16
N ASP A 17 -12.52 -13.52 21.85
CA ASP A 17 -13.13 -12.47 21.04
C ASP A 17 -13.88 -11.52 21.98
N ALA A 18 -13.40 -10.29 22.11
CA ALA A 18 -14.02 -9.28 22.95
C ALA A 18 -14.57 -8.13 22.11
N SER A 19 -15.88 -7.91 22.23
CA SER A 19 -16.57 -6.75 21.68
C SER A 19 -16.59 -5.57 22.65
N LYS A 20 -16.63 -4.35 22.11
CA LYS A 20 -16.75 -3.06 22.78
C LYS A 20 -17.70 -3.01 24.00
N LYS A 21 -17.29 -2.29 25.06
CA LYS A 21 -18.18 -1.70 26.08
C LYS A 21 -17.94 -0.19 26.14
N LYS A 22 -18.92 0.63 25.73
CA LYS A 22 -18.74 2.10 25.66
C LYS A 22 -18.48 2.71 27.05
N ARG A 23 -17.36 3.43 27.16
CA ARG A 23 -17.18 4.59 28.04
C ARG A 23 -17.38 5.89 27.24
N PRO A 24 -17.77 7.01 27.89
CA PRO A 24 -17.80 8.31 27.24
C PRO A 24 -16.38 8.75 26.85
N PRO A 25 -16.23 9.57 25.79
CA PRO A 25 -14.94 10.07 25.35
C PRO A 25 -14.22 10.83 26.47
N GLY A 26 -12.91 10.61 26.58
CA GLY A 26 -12.04 11.41 27.44
C GLY A 26 -11.88 12.84 26.89
N PRO A 27 -11.49 13.82 27.73
CA PRO A 27 -11.28 15.19 27.26
C PRO A 27 -10.09 15.23 26.29
N ARG A 28 -10.32 15.60 25.03
CA ARG A 28 -9.25 15.95 24.09
C ARG A 28 -8.64 17.30 24.48
N GLY A 29 -7.33 17.43 24.35
CA GLY A 29 -6.67 18.73 24.46
C GLY A 29 -7.25 19.68 23.41
N VAL A 30 -7.75 20.84 23.82
CA VAL A 30 -8.31 21.82 22.88
C VAL A 30 -7.17 22.64 22.30
N ASN A 31 -7.05 22.70 20.96
CA ASN A 31 -6.02 23.49 20.30
C ASN A 31 -6.06 24.96 20.77
N PRO A 32 -4.90 25.62 21.01
CA PRO A 32 -4.86 27.01 21.45
C PRO A 32 -5.61 27.99 20.52
N ILE A 33 -5.53 27.78 19.20
CA ILE A 33 -6.25 28.62 18.21
C ILE A 33 -7.75 28.44 18.37
N THR A 34 -8.22 27.18 18.43
CA THR A 34 -9.63 26.85 18.65
C THR A 34 -10.14 27.45 19.97
N THR A 35 -9.32 27.42 21.03
CA THR A 35 -9.64 28.02 22.34
C THR A 35 -9.72 29.54 22.26
N ALA A 36 -8.79 30.19 21.55
CA ALA A 36 -8.81 31.64 21.32
C ALA A 36 -10.06 32.05 20.52
N ASN A 37 -10.43 31.29 19.49
CA ASN A 37 -11.65 31.53 18.71
C ASN A 37 -12.91 31.38 19.56
N LYS A 38 -12.95 30.37 20.46
CA LYS A 38 -14.04 30.22 21.44
C LYS A 38 -14.11 31.37 22.44
N THR A 39 -13.00 32.00 22.77
CA THR A 39 -12.96 33.14 23.70
C THR A 39 -13.38 34.43 23.00
N ASN A 40 -12.98 34.61 21.73
CA ASN A 40 -13.21 35.80 20.92
C ASN A 40 -14.31 35.57 19.85
N ARG A 41 -15.40 34.88 20.20
CA ARG A 41 -16.40 34.36 19.24
C ARG A 41 -16.94 35.40 18.28
N GLY A 42 -17.27 36.60 18.77
CA GLY A 42 -17.84 37.67 17.95
C GLY A 42 -16.86 38.18 16.89
N ILE A 43 -15.58 38.34 17.25
CA ILE A 43 -14.52 38.78 16.32
C ILE A 43 -14.28 37.70 15.27
N HIS A 44 -14.13 36.44 15.71
CA HIS A 44 -13.92 35.30 14.81
C HIS A 44 -15.09 35.11 13.84
N ALA A 45 -16.32 35.14 14.35
CA ALA A 45 -17.52 35.02 13.51
C ALA A 45 -17.61 36.15 12.49
N GLN A 46 -17.26 37.39 12.87
CA GLN A 46 -17.27 38.52 11.94
C GLN A 46 -16.21 38.35 10.83
N ALA A 47 -15.03 37.83 11.15
CA ALA A 47 -14.00 37.51 10.17
C ALA A 47 -14.49 36.46 9.17
N LEU A 48 -15.04 35.34 9.66
CA LEU A 48 -15.59 34.28 8.81
C LEU A 48 -16.74 34.77 7.92
N ARG A 49 -17.66 35.60 8.45
CA ARG A 49 -18.75 36.22 7.65
C ARG A 49 -18.21 37.08 6.51
N THR A 50 -17.16 37.85 6.80
CA THR A 50 -16.52 38.70 5.80
C THR A 50 -15.95 37.83 4.68
N SER A 51 -15.25 36.74 5.01
CA SER A 51 -14.75 35.78 4.02
C SER A 51 -15.86 35.13 3.19
N VAL A 52 -16.97 34.70 3.82
CA VAL A 52 -18.13 34.14 3.11
C VAL A 52 -18.71 35.15 2.12
N GLY A 53 -18.86 36.42 2.54
CA GLY A 53 -19.32 37.49 1.67
C GLY A 53 -18.40 37.73 0.47
N THR A 54 -17.09 37.77 0.71
CA THR A 54 -16.07 37.91 -0.34
C THR A 54 -16.16 36.77 -1.35
N ILE A 55 -16.18 35.50 -0.90
CA ILE A 55 -16.22 34.33 -1.79
C ILE A 55 -17.48 34.31 -2.64
N ARG A 56 -18.64 34.68 -2.08
CA ARG A 56 -19.90 34.76 -2.83
C ARG A 56 -19.82 35.80 -3.95
N ASN A 57 -19.23 36.96 -3.67
CA ASN A 57 -19.06 38.01 -4.67
C ASN A 57 -18.06 37.59 -5.75
N GLU A 58 -16.90 37.05 -5.37
CA GLU A 58 -15.88 36.54 -6.29
C GLU A 58 -16.42 35.43 -7.22
N TRP A 59 -17.24 34.52 -6.68
CA TRP A 59 -17.92 33.49 -7.45
C TRP A 59 -18.90 34.07 -8.45
N HIS A 60 -19.75 35.01 -8.01
CA HIS A 60 -20.74 35.63 -8.88
C HIS A 60 -20.10 36.43 -10.02
N GLU A 61 -19.05 37.19 -9.71
CA GLU A 61 -18.25 37.90 -10.73
C GLU A 61 -17.57 36.93 -11.69
N THR A 62 -17.02 35.82 -11.17
CA THR A 62 -16.45 34.76 -12.03
C THR A 62 -17.49 34.24 -13.01
N GLU A 63 -18.66 33.81 -12.54
CA GLU A 63 -19.72 33.23 -13.38
C GLU A 63 -20.18 34.20 -14.47
N ILE A 64 -20.37 35.48 -14.12
CA ILE A 64 -20.72 36.53 -15.10
C ILE A 64 -19.62 36.68 -16.16
N ASN A 65 -18.35 36.78 -15.73
CA ASN A 65 -17.23 36.95 -16.64
C ASN A 65 -17.07 35.74 -17.58
N ARG A 66 -17.18 34.53 -17.03
CA ARG A 66 -17.15 33.28 -17.80
C ARG A 66 -18.22 33.24 -18.88
N SER A 67 -19.46 33.57 -18.50
CA SER A 67 -20.59 33.62 -19.43
C SER A 67 -20.37 34.65 -20.54
N ASN A 68 -19.89 35.84 -20.19
CA ASN A 68 -19.58 36.91 -21.16
C ASN A 68 -18.45 36.53 -22.13
N GLU A 69 -17.47 35.75 -21.66
CA GLU A 69 -16.34 35.28 -22.46
C GLU A 69 -16.62 33.97 -23.22
N GLY A 70 -17.83 33.42 -23.08
CA GLY A 70 -18.27 32.22 -23.80
C GLY A 70 -17.62 30.92 -23.32
N TYR A 71 -17.21 30.85 -22.06
CA TYR A 71 -16.72 29.62 -21.44
C TYR A 71 -17.87 28.62 -21.21
N PRO A 72 -17.59 27.29 -21.19
CA PRO A 72 -18.58 26.28 -20.85
C PRO A 72 -19.12 26.45 -19.43
N GLU A 73 -20.37 26.04 -19.23
CA GLU A 73 -20.98 25.99 -17.89
C GLU A 73 -20.25 24.97 -17.01
N MET A 74 -19.98 25.35 -15.76
CA MET A 74 -19.42 24.46 -14.74
C MET A 74 -20.53 23.86 -13.88
N PRO A 75 -20.27 22.74 -13.17
CA PRO A 75 -21.19 22.25 -12.15
C PRO A 75 -21.54 23.36 -11.15
N GLY A 76 -22.82 23.45 -10.77
CA GLY A 76 -23.35 24.50 -9.91
C GLY A 76 -22.92 24.36 -8.44
N ALA A 77 -21.64 24.58 -8.15
CA ALA A 77 -21.08 24.52 -6.79
C ALA A 77 -19.92 25.50 -6.62
N ILE A 78 -19.83 26.10 -5.43
CA ILE A 78 -18.73 26.99 -5.07
C ILE A 78 -17.59 26.17 -4.45
N PRO A 79 -16.38 26.19 -5.04
CA PRO A 79 -15.20 25.62 -4.41
C PRO A 79 -14.75 26.47 -3.22
N LEU A 80 -14.39 25.80 -2.12
CA LEU A 80 -14.00 26.41 -0.87
C LEU A 80 -12.63 25.90 -0.45
N PHE A 81 -11.81 26.81 0.11
CA PHE A 81 -10.55 26.44 0.73
C PHE A 81 -10.58 26.85 2.20
N LEU A 82 -10.53 25.85 3.07
CA LEU A 82 -10.77 26.01 4.50
C LEU A 82 -9.52 25.62 5.26
N ARG A 83 -9.21 26.35 6.33
CA ARG A 83 -8.25 25.90 7.33
C ARG A 83 -8.98 25.59 8.63
N ILE A 84 -8.72 24.43 9.18
CA ILE A 84 -9.42 23.92 10.35
C ILE A 84 -8.45 23.29 11.35
N ASP A 85 -8.93 23.06 12.56
CA ASP A 85 -8.21 22.31 13.59
C ASP A 85 -8.04 20.84 13.19
N PRO A 86 -6.80 20.36 12.91
CA PRO A 86 -6.55 19.00 12.43
C PRO A 86 -7.03 17.90 13.39
N GLY A 87 -7.02 18.19 14.70
CA GLY A 87 -7.47 17.26 15.75
C GLY A 87 -8.97 17.30 16.04
N SER A 88 -9.71 18.19 15.38
CA SER A 88 -11.16 18.34 15.58
C SER A 88 -11.99 17.37 14.75
N GLU A 89 -13.23 17.11 15.21
CA GLU A 89 -14.22 16.35 14.45
C GLU A 89 -14.91 17.18 13.36
N LEU A 90 -14.48 18.43 13.15
CA LEU A 90 -15.12 19.34 12.21
C LEU A 90 -15.16 18.75 10.79
N ILE A 91 -14.07 18.09 10.37
CA ILE A 91 -13.90 17.44 9.06
C ILE A 91 -15.07 16.51 8.76
N GLU A 92 -15.39 15.65 9.71
CA GLU A 92 -16.46 14.66 9.59
C GLU A 92 -17.88 15.25 9.59
N SER A 93 -17.98 16.51 10.05
CA SER A 93 -19.21 17.27 10.15
C SER A 93 -19.37 18.37 9.10
N LEU A 94 -18.40 18.61 8.20
CA LEU A 94 -18.44 19.67 7.17
C LEU A 94 -19.72 19.63 6.33
N LYS A 95 -20.21 18.43 5.99
CA LYS A 95 -21.49 18.24 5.29
C LYS A 95 -22.70 18.89 5.98
N THR A 96 -22.68 18.98 7.31
CA THR A 96 -23.76 19.64 8.06
C THR A 96 -23.71 21.16 7.88
N PHE A 97 -22.61 21.71 7.36
CA PHE A 97 -22.45 23.10 6.93
C PHE A 97 -22.77 23.28 5.44
N GLY A 98 -23.33 22.26 4.77
CA GLY A 98 -23.56 22.28 3.32
C GLY A 98 -22.29 22.06 2.48
N ILE A 99 -21.18 21.63 3.11
CA ILE A 99 -19.87 21.53 2.45
C ILE A 99 -19.49 20.06 2.27
N GLU A 100 -19.35 19.66 1.02
CA GLU A 100 -18.69 18.41 0.65
C GLU A 100 -17.17 18.52 0.86
N LEU A 101 -16.57 17.44 1.36
CA LEU A 101 -15.12 17.31 1.48
C LEU A 101 -14.53 16.76 0.17
N ILE A 102 -13.71 17.56 -0.49
CA ILE A 102 -13.10 17.26 -1.80
C ILE A 102 -11.68 16.70 -1.64
N GLY A 103 -10.90 17.26 -0.71
CA GLY A 103 -9.56 16.76 -0.42
C GLY A 103 -8.99 17.31 0.88
N GLU A 104 -8.24 16.46 1.60
CA GLU A 104 -7.48 16.87 2.80
C GLU A 104 -6.03 17.21 2.44
N LEU A 105 -5.48 18.28 3.04
CA LEU A 105 -4.11 18.74 2.81
C LEU A 105 -3.34 18.94 4.13
N GLU A 106 -2.12 19.45 4.03
CA GLU A 106 -1.23 19.77 5.16
C GLU A 106 -1.82 20.84 6.09
N ASP A 107 -1.35 20.86 7.35
CA ASP A 107 -1.63 21.93 8.31
C ASP A 107 -3.11 22.30 8.54
N GLY A 108 -3.99 21.32 8.34
CA GLY A 108 -5.43 21.47 8.51
C GLY A 108 -6.12 22.16 7.34
N PHE A 109 -5.48 22.28 6.18
CA PHE A 109 -6.12 22.78 4.97
C PHE A 109 -7.03 21.72 4.34
N ILE A 110 -8.17 22.16 3.84
CA ILE A 110 -9.22 21.33 3.24
C ILE A 110 -9.72 22.00 1.96
N ILE A 111 -9.82 21.21 0.90
CA ILE A 111 -10.59 21.55 -0.29
C ILE A 111 -12.03 21.08 -0.06
N GLY A 112 -12.99 21.98 -0.17
CA GLY A 112 -14.41 21.70 -0.05
C GLY A 112 -15.22 22.23 -1.24
N ALA A 113 -16.46 21.80 -1.36
CA ALA A 113 -17.40 22.35 -2.34
C ALA A 113 -18.80 22.51 -1.72
N SER A 114 -19.48 23.62 -2.04
CA SER A 114 -20.87 23.87 -1.63
C SER A 114 -21.77 23.92 -2.87
N ALA A 115 -22.69 22.96 -3.01
CA ALA A 115 -23.73 23.01 -4.03
C ALA A 115 -24.75 24.14 -3.79
N ASP A 116 -24.85 24.61 -2.54
CA ASP A 116 -25.55 25.87 -2.24
C ASP A 116 -24.62 27.05 -2.55
N THR A 117 -24.87 27.73 -3.68
CA THR A 117 -24.12 28.91 -4.11
C THR A 117 -24.34 30.13 -3.22
N SER A 118 -25.32 30.09 -2.31
CA SER A 118 -25.51 31.12 -1.29
C SER A 118 -24.75 30.85 0.01
N ILE A 119 -24.20 29.64 0.18
CA ILE A 119 -23.43 29.21 1.36
C ILE A 119 -24.24 29.44 2.67
N SER A 120 -25.54 29.21 2.61
CA SER A 120 -26.50 29.58 3.65
C SER A 120 -26.31 28.79 4.94
N ASP A 121 -26.04 27.48 4.84
CA ASP A 121 -25.87 26.62 6.02
C ASP A 121 -24.63 27.00 6.85
N LEU A 122 -23.51 27.25 6.19
CA LEU A 122 -22.30 27.75 6.84
C LEU A 122 -22.55 29.13 7.46
N ALA A 123 -23.18 30.06 6.72
CA ALA A 123 -23.49 31.39 7.23
C ALA A 123 -24.38 31.33 8.48
N ALA A 124 -25.45 30.53 8.45
CA ALA A 124 -26.35 30.34 9.58
C ALA A 124 -25.63 29.77 10.81
N LYS A 125 -24.70 28.84 10.63
CA LYS A 125 -23.91 28.30 11.74
C LYS A 125 -22.91 29.29 12.31
N ILE A 126 -22.32 30.14 11.49
CA ILE A 126 -21.46 31.25 11.96
C ILE A 126 -22.29 32.25 12.78
N GLU A 127 -23.54 32.53 12.37
CA GLU A 127 -24.48 33.34 13.16
C GLU A 127 -24.79 32.70 14.53
N LEU A 128 -25.15 31.42 14.52
CA LEU A 128 -25.42 30.68 15.75
C LEU A 128 -24.20 30.61 16.67
N PHE A 129 -22.99 30.48 16.13
CA PHE A 129 -21.75 30.52 16.93
C PHE A 129 -21.55 31.85 17.63
N ALA A 130 -21.80 32.97 16.95
CA ALA A 130 -21.68 34.30 17.54
C ALA A 130 -22.65 34.52 18.71
N ILE A 131 -23.87 33.95 18.63
CA ILE A 131 -24.94 34.18 19.61
C ILE A 131 -24.93 33.15 20.75
N SER A 132 -24.78 31.86 20.42
CA SER A 132 -25.05 30.74 21.32
C SER A 132 -23.84 29.86 21.63
N GLY A 133 -22.70 30.09 20.96
CA GLY A 133 -21.47 29.35 21.24
C GLY A 133 -21.42 27.94 20.66
N HIS A 134 -21.96 27.73 19.46
CA HIS A 134 -21.86 26.46 18.74
C HIS A 134 -20.39 26.09 18.46
N ASP A 135 -19.77 25.32 19.36
CA ASP A 135 -18.31 25.19 19.50
C ASP A 135 -17.56 24.66 18.28
N ASN A 136 -18.22 23.93 17.36
CA ASN A 136 -17.58 23.37 16.17
C ASN A 136 -17.10 24.45 15.18
N VAL A 137 -17.72 25.65 15.17
CA VAL A 137 -17.27 26.76 14.30
C VAL A 137 -15.92 27.32 14.76
N ALA A 138 -15.59 27.22 16.05
CA ALA A 138 -14.31 27.69 16.55
C ALA A 138 -13.12 26.88 15.99
N ALA A 139 -13.37 25.63 15.59
CA ALA A 139 -12.41 24.77 14.91
C ALA A 139 -12.26 25.09 13.42
N LEU A 140 -13.14 25.92 12.84
CA LEU A 140 -12.94 26.52 11.52
C LEU A 140 -12.09 27.77 11.70
N TRP A 141 -10.79 27.66 11.44
CA TRP A 141 -9.83 28.74 11.68
C TRP A 141 -9.88 29.80 10.59
N GLU A 142 -10.04 29.39 9.33
CA GLU A 142 -9.98 30.30 8.19
C GLU A 142 -10.83 29.80 7.02
N ILE A 143 -11.36 30.74 6.26
CA ILE A 143 -11.93 30.53 4.92
C ILE A 143 -11.11 31.41 3.98
N VAL A 144 -10.30 30.78 3.13
CA VAL A 144 -9.36 31.44 2.23
C VAL A 144 -10.09 31.88 0.96
N SER A 145 -9.94 33.16 0.58
CA SER A 145 -10.53 33.74 -0.63
C SER A 145 -9.57 33.67 -1.83
N GLY A 146 -10.05 34.02 -3.01
CA GLY A 146 -9.27 33.96 -4.25
C GLY A 146 -9.10 32.55 -4.82
N LYS A 147 -8.29 32.43 -5.87
CA LYS A 147 -8.12 31.18 -6.66
C LYS A 147 -6.69 30.63 -6.71
N SER A 148 -5.68 31.32 -6.17
CA SER A 148 -4.28 30.88 -6.28
C SER A 148 -4.05 29.53 -5.60
N TRP A 149 -4.76 29.28 -4.49
CA TRP A 149 -4.75 28.01 -3.77
C TRP A 149 -5.09 26.81 -4.67
N ARG A 150 -5.91 27.00 -5.72
CA ARG A 150 -6.26 25.92 -6.64
C ARG A 150 -5.03 25.40 -7.36
N THR A 151 -4.21 26.30 -7.90
CA THR A 151 -2.97 25.88 -8.57
C THR A 151 -1.94 25.37 -7.58
N GLU A 152 -1.83 25.99 -6.40
CA GLU A 152 -0.84 25.64 -5.37
C GLU A 152 -1.08 24.25 -4.75
N HIS A 153 -2.33 23.77 -4.72
CA HIS A 153 -2.70 22.57 -3.98
C HIS A 153 -3.35 21.44 -4.81
N ILE A 154 -3.83 21.72 -6.02
CA ILE A 154 -4.40 20.68 -6.91
C ILE A 154 -3.35 20.14 -7.87
N LEU A 155 -2.47 21.01 -8.38
CA LEU A 155 -1.46 20.60 -9.35
C LEU A 155 -0.33 19.82 -8.69
N SER A 156 0.22 18.86 -9.43
CA SER A 156 1.54 18.29 -9.12
C SER A 156 2.61 19.40 -9.07
N PRO A 157 3.73 19.19 -8.36
CA PRO A 157 4.83 20.16 -8.35
C PRO A 157 5.37 20.48 -9.75
N ALA A 158 5.42 19.50 -10.65
CA ALA A 158 5.90 19.69 -12.02
C ALA A 158 4.93 20.56 -12.84
N LEU A 159 3.63 20.28 -12.79
CA LEU A 159 2.62 21.09 -13.48
C LEU A 159 2.52 22.51 -12.88
N LEU A 160 2.63 22.64 -11.56
CA LEU A 160 2.68 23.95 -10.90
C LEU A 160 3.88 24.78 -11.39
N SER A 161 5.06 24.17 -11.52
CA SER A 161 6.24 24.85 -12.06
C SER A 161 6.06 25.25 -13.52
N ALA A 162 5.37 24.43 -14.33
CA ALA A 162 5.10 24.73 -15.73
C ALA A 162 3.96 25.73 -15.93
N TRP A 163 3.10 25.91 -14.93
CA TRP A 163 1.85 26.68 -15.01
C TRP A 163 1.98 28.10 -15.60
N PRO A 164 3.01 28.91 -15.26
CA PRO A 164 3.15 30.26 -15.82
C PRO A 164 3.48 30.26 -17.32
N SER A 165 4.03 29.17 -17.85
CA SER A 165 4.47 29.07 -19.25
C SER A 165 3.49 28.38 -20.19
N ILE A 166 2.40 27.79 -19.67
CA ILE A 166 1.40 27.09 -20.48
C ILE A 166 0.69 28.05 -21.45
N ARG A 167 0.74 27.77 -22.74
CA ARG A 167 -0.01 28.50 -23.78
C ARG A 167 -1.36 27.86 -24.01
N ASP A 168 -2.30 28.62 -24.55
CA ASP A 168 -3.68 28.18 -24.74
C ASP A 168 -3.80 26.94 -25.66
N ASP A 169 -2.90 26.83 -26.65
CA ASP A 169 -2.86 25.80 -27.68
C ASP A 169 -1.98 24.60 -27.32
N ASP A 170 -1.17 24.69 -26.25
CA ASP A 170 -0.34 23.59 -25.77
C ASP A 170 -1.21 22.37 -25.44
N GLN A 171 -0.79 21.17 -25.86
CA GLN A 171 -1.51 19.93 -25.59
C GLN A 171 -0.96 19.22 -24.37
N PHE A 172 -1.83 18.85 -23.44
CA PHE A 172 -1.47 18.12 -22.24
C PHE A 172 -2.21 16.80 -22.17
N VAL A 173 -1.54 15.79 -21.62
CA VAL A 173 -2.19 14.58 -21.12
C VAL A 173 -1.96 14.53 -19.61
N VAL A 174 -3.05 14.50 -18.85
CA VAL A 174 -3.04 14.57 -17.39
C VAL A 174 -4.00 13.56 -16.78
N ASP A 175 -3.65 13.07 -15.60
CA ASP A 175 -4.51 12.28 -14.74
C ASP A 175 -5.23 13.23 -13.77
N VAL A 176 -6.57 13.15 -13.71
CA VAL A 176 -7.41 14.09 -12.96
C VAL A 176 -8.31 13.35 -11.96
N GLY A 177 -8.25 13.76 -10.69
CA GLY A 177 -9.00 13.17 -9.58
C GLY A 177 -10.20 14.02 -9.18
N ILE A 178 -11.38 13.42 -9.19
CA ILE A 178 -12.66 14.07 -8.86
C ILE A 178 -13.33 13.36 -7.68
N ALA A 179 -13.64 14.10 -6.62
CA ALA A 179 -14.37 13.58 -5.46
C ALA A 179 -15.83 13.28 -5.83
N CYS A 180 -16.50 12.36 -5.14
CA CYS A 180 -17.85 11.86 -5.49
C CYS A 180 -18.77 11.55 -4.28
N LEU A 181 -18.50 12.07 -3.08
CA LEU A 181 -19.29 11.72 -1.88
C LEU A 181 -20.47 12.67 -1.60
N GLY A 182 -20.45 13.89 -2.13
CA GLY A 182 -21.43 14.91 -1.80
C GLY A 182 -21.51 15.20 -0.29
N ILE A 183 -22.71 15.56 0.17
CA ILE A 183 -23.02 15.78 1.60
C ILE A 183 -23.75 14.59 2.25
N LEU A 184 -23.95 13.50 1.52
CA LEU A 184 -24.68 12.33 1.98
C LEU A 184 -23.92 11.59 3.09
N GLN A 185 -24.65 10.94 4.00
CA GLN A 185 -24.04 10.15 5.07
C GLN A 185 -24.88 8.94 5.40
N ILE A 186 -24.21 7.78 5.43
CA ILE A 186 -24.77 6.56 6.02
C ILE A 186 -25.21 6.86 7.46
N PRO A 187 -26.50 6.67 7.80
CA PRO A 187 -26.99 6.93 9.15
C PRO A 187 -26.23 6.09 10.18
N VAL A 188 -26.24 6.52 11.45
CA VAL A 188 -25.61 5.73 12.51
C VAL A 188 -26.32 4.40 12.64
N HIS A 189 -25.57 3.30 12.66
CA HIS A 189 -26.12 1.96 12.81
C HIS A 189 -26.95 1.85 14.11
N PRO A 190 -28.16 1.27 14.07
CA PRO A 190 -28.95 0.96 15.26
C PRO A 190 -28.14 0.18 16.30
N ILE A 191 -28.11 0.63 17.55
CA ILE A 191 -27.41 -0.12 18.62
C ILE A 191 -28.47 -0.78 19.50
N LYS A 192 -28.37 -2.11 19.70
CA LYS A 192 -29.27 -2.86 20.57
C LYS A 192 -29.10 -2.37 22.02
N ARG A 193 -30.03 -1.54 22.48
CA ARG A 193 -30.09 -1.02 23.86
C ARG A 193 -31.47 -1.33 24.43
N ARG A 194 -31.54 -1.83 25.68
CA ARG A 194 -32.80 -2.12 26.38
C ARG A 194 -33.80 -0.95 26.37
N ALA A 195 -33.32 0.29 26.34
CA ALA A 195 -34.16 1.49 26.25
C ALA A 195 -34.49 1.94 24.81
N GLY A 196 -33.70 1.52 23.81
CA GLY A 196 -33.86 1.94 22.41
C GLY A 196 -34.74 0.99 21.59
N TYR A 197 -34.72 -0.30 21.91
CA TYR A 197 -35.54 -1.31 21.24
C TYR A 197 -36.09 -2.28 22.29
N ALA A 198 -37.43 -2.32 22.40
CA ALA A 198 -38.14 -3.11 23.41
C ALA A 198 -38.14 -4.62 23.11
N THR A 199 -37.97 -5.01 21.85
CA THR A 199 -37.95 -6.40 21.37
C THR A 199 -36.84 -6.59 20.35
N GLU A 200 -36.42 -7.85 20.16
CA GLU A 200 -35.45 -8.24 19.14
C GLU A 200 -35.97 -7.97 17.72
N GLU A 201 -37.24 -8.22 17.48
CA GLU A 201 -37.93 -7.90 16.22
C GLU A 201 -37.82 -6.42 15.87
N ARG A 202 -38.10 -5.50 16.83
CA ARG A 202 -37.98 -4.05 16.60
C ARG A 202 -36.55 -3.60 16.32
N TYR A 203 -35.56 -4.29 16.90
CA TYR A 203 -34.15 -4.03 16.61
C TYR A 203 -33.80 -4.46 15.20
N ASN A 204 -34.19 -5.68 14.81
CA ASN A 204 -33.95 -6.21 13.47
C ASN A 204 -34.64 -5.36 12.39
N ASP A 205 -35.87 -4.88 12.65
CA ASP A 205 -36.56 -3.93 11.77
C ASP A 205 -35.80 -2.60 11.60
N ALA A 206 -35.20 -2.10 12.69
CA ALA A 206 -34.40 -0.88 12.63
C ALA A 206 -33.11 -1.11 11.84
N VAL A 207 -32.44 -2.26 12.03
CA VAL A 207 -31.27 -2.67 11.24
C VAL A 207 -31.64 -2.80 9.76
N GLY A 208 -32.76 -3.44 9.42
CA GLY A 208 -33.23 -3.56 8.04
C GLY A 208 -33.63 -2.22 7.39
N ARG A 209 -34.14 -1.25 8.16
CA ARG A 209 -34.33 0.13 7.67
C ARG A 209 -33.00 0.83 7.43
N TRP A 210 -32.04 0.64 8.33
CA TRP A 210 -30.70 1.22 8.20
C TRP A 210 -29.95 0.65 7.00
N GLN A 211 -30.00 -0.68 6.78
CA GLN A 211 -29.38 -1.35 5.62
C GLN A 211 -29.93 -0.78 4.31
N ARG A 212 -31.26 -0.71 4.16
CA ARG A 212 -31.88 -0.08 2.98
C ARG A 212 -31.41 1.36 2.78
N LYS A 213 -31.36 2.16 3.84
CA LYS A 213 -30.91 3.56 3.73
C LYS A 213 -29.43 3.66 3.37
N ARG A 214 -28.59 2.74 3.85
CA ARG A 214 -27.17 2.64 3.48
C ARG A 214 -27.03 2.31 2.00
N ASP A 215 -27.75 1.29 1.53
CA ASP A 215 -27.68 0.82 0.15
C ASP A 215 -28.19 1.91 -0.82
N GLU A 216 -29.31 2.59 -0.49
CA GLU A 216 -29.79 3.79 -1.21
C GLU A 216 -28.72 4.90 -1.29
N ILE A 217 -27.89 5.08 -0.27
CA ILE A 217 -26.83 6.09 -0.29
C ILE A 217 -25.66 5.67 -1.18
N TYR A 218 -25.33 4.39 -1.23
CA TYR A 218 -24.33 3.88 -2.16
C TYR A 218 -24.78 4.10 -3.61
N GLU A 219 -26.04 3.77 -3.94
CA GLU A 219 -26.62 4.05 -5.26
C GLU A 219 -26.54 5.54 -5.61
N LEU A 220 -26.86 6.43 -4.67
CA LEU A 220 -26.74 7.88 -4.88
C LEU A 220 -25.30 8.37 -5.06
N TRP A 221 -24.30 7.69 -4.49
CA TRP A 221 -22.90 8.01 -4.74
C TRP A 221 -22.45 7.57 -6.14
N ASP A 222 -22.94 6.42 -6.61
CA ASP A 222 -22.70 5.96 -7.96
C ASP A 222 -23.34 6.92 -8.98
N ASP A 223 -24.60 7.32 -8.77
CA ASP A 223 -25.29 8.32 -9.60
C ASP A 223 -24.52 9.66 -9.64
N LEU A 224 -24.00 10.11 -8.50
CA LEU A 224 -23.22 11.35 -8.40
C LEU A 224 -21.87 11.24 -9.11
N SER A 225 -21.23 10.07 -9.06
CA SER A 225 -20.00 9.79 -9.81
C SER A 225 -20.26 9.89 -11.32
N ASP A 226 -21.33 9.28 -11.81
CA ASP A 226 -21.74 9.33 -13.21
C ASP A 226 -22.07 10.75 -13.66
N GLU A 227 -22.82 11.52 -12.86
CA GLU A 227 -23.13 12.93 -13.15
C GLU A 227 -21.85 13.76 -13.34
N ARG A 228 -20.87 13.58 -12.43
CA ARG A 228 -19.60 14.31 -12.45
C ARG A 228 -18.71 13.89 -13.61
N PHE A 229 -18.71 12.62 -13.96
CA PHE A 229 -18.00 12.13 -15.14
C PHE A 229 -18.59 12.69 -16.44
N LEU A 230 -19.92 12.75 -16.55
CA LEU A 230 -20.58 13.40 -17.68
C LEU A 230 -20.27 14.90 -17.74
N ALA A 231 -20.21 15.58 -16.60
CA ALA A 231 -19.81 16.99 -16.54
C ALA A 231 -18.36 17.21 -17.00
N LEU A 232 -17.43 16.35 -16.57
CA LEU A 232 -16.05 16.36 -17.06
C LEU A 232 -15.99 16.13 -18.58
N THR A 233 -16.71 15.11 -19.07
CA THR A 233 -16.71 14.74 -20.49
C THR A 233 -17.14 15.93 -21.36
N ARG A 234 -18.27 16.57 -21.02
CA ARG A 234 -18.73 17.78 -21.72
C ARG A 234 -17.70 18.92 -21.72
N LEU A 235 -17.02 19.12 -20.59
CA LEU A 235 -15.99 20.15 -20.49
C LEU A 235 -14.81 19.85 -21.42
N VAL A 236 -14.32 18.61 -21.38
CA VAL A 236 -13.18 18.16 -22.20
C VAL A 236 -13.51 18.27 -23.69
N GLU A 237 -14.71 17.89 -24.10
CA GLU A 237 -15.19 18.01 -25.49
C GLU A 237 -15.22 19.46 -26.00
N VAL A 238 -15.65 20.42 -25.16
CA VAL A 238 -15.67 21.86 -25.53
C VAL A 238 -14.28 22.40 -25.83
N TYR A 239 -13.24 21.80 -25.25
CA TYR A 239 -11.84 22.17 -25.47
C TYR A 239 -11.11 21.29 -26.48
N ASP A 240 -11.85 20.60 -27.36
CA ASP A 240 -11.33 19.67 -28.36
C ASP A 240 -10.43 18.58 -27.74
N GLY A 241 -10.71 18.23 -26.48
CA GLY A 241 -10.01 17.19 -25.74
C GLY A 241 -10.71 15.82 -25.83
N GLU A 242 -10.11 14.82 -25.20
CA GLU A 242 -10.69 13.47 -25.09
C GLU A 242 -10.32 12.78 -23.77
N ILE A 243 -11.15 11.82 -23.34
CA ILE A 243 -10.85 10.92 -22.20
C ILE A 243 -10.11 9.70 -22.75
N LEU A 244 -8.91 9.43 -22.24
CA LEU A 244 -8.06 8.32 -22.67
C LEU A 244 -8.26 7.09 -21.79
N SER A 245 -8.51 5.92 -22.38
CA SER A 245 -8.61 4.66 -21.62
C SER A 245 -8.18 3.39 -22.37
N SER A 246 -7.54 3.51 -23.54
CA SER A 246 -7.05 2.42 -24.41
C SER A 246 -8.08 1.42 -24.97
N MET A 247 -9.25 1.23 -24.33
CA MET A 247 -10.17 0.13 -24.65
C MET A 247 -11.67 0.48 -24.59
N ILE A 248 -12.11 1.41 -23.71
CA ILE A 248 -13.52 1.78 -23.54
C ILE A 248 -13.63 3.31 -23.51
N GLU A 249 -13.98 3.92 -24.64
CA GLU A 249 -14.13 5.37 -24.77
C GLU A 249 -15.54 5.82 -24.34
N GLY A 250 -15.64 6.92 -23.59
CA GLY A 250 -16.89 7.66 -23.38
C GLY A 250 -17.82 7.21 -22.24
N THR A 251 -17.39 6.32 -21.33
CA THR A 251 -18.18 5.89 -20.14
C THR A 251 -17.34 5.89 -18.86
N ILE A 252 -17.95 5.95 -17.66
CA ILE A 252 -17.25 5.90 -16.35
C ILE A 252 -16.32 4.69 -16.20
N ASP A 253 -16.56 3.61 -16.93
CA ASP A 253 -15.67 2.44 -16.99
C ASP A 253 -14.26 2.77 -17.49
N SER A 254 -14.07 3.92 -18.14
CA SER A 254 -12.79 4.44 -18.58
C SER A 254 -11.94 4.99 -17.42
N ALA A 255 -12.56 5.23 -16.26
CA ALA A 255 -11.93 5.77 -15.06
C ALA A 255 -11.56 4.69 -14.04
N SER A 256 -10.61 5.01 -13.17
CA SER A 256 -10.36 4.25 -11.95
C SER A 256 -11.25 4.77 -10.83
N GLN A 257 -12.15 3.92 -10.35
CA GLN A 257 -13.13 4.29 -9.32
C GLN A 257 -12.66 3.81 -7.94
N LEU A 258 -12.85 4.68 -6.95
CA LEU A 258 -12.72 4.40 -5.52
C LEU A 258 -14.01 4.86 -4.82
N PRO A 259 -14.26 4.43 -3.58
CA PRO A 259 -15.51 4.74 -2.88
C PRO A 259 -15.79 6.23 -2.66
N ASP A 260 -14.79 7.10 -2.81
CA ASP A 260 -14.90 8.54 -2.59
C ASP A 260 -14.59 9.40 -3.82
N SER A 261 -14.12 8.79 -4.90
CA SER A 261 -13.59 9.52 -6.05
C SER A 261 -13.40 8.64 -7.28
N PHE A 262 -13.34 9.25 -8.46
CA PHE A 262 -12.75 8.61 -9.64
C PHE A 262 -11.51 9.39 -10.12
N THR A 263 -10.62 8.69 -10.82
CA THR A 263 -9.52 9.30 -11.57
C THR A 263 -9.58 8.86 -13.02
N CYS A 264 -9.40 9.80 -13.94
CA CYS A 264 -9.33 9.49 -15.37
C CYS A 264 -8.14 10.21 -16.02
N ARG A 265 -7.69 9.67 -17.15
CA ARG A 265 -6.69 10.32 -17.98
C ARG A 265 -7.39 11.10 -19.07
N ILE A 266 -7.02 12.37 -19.24
CA ILE A 266 -7.59 13.23 -20.27
C ILE A 266 -6.49 13.86 -21.13
N ARG A 267 -6.80 14.09 -22.40
CA ARG A 267 -6.08 15.04 -23.25
C ARG A 267 -6.87 16.33 -23.34
N ILE A 268 -6.21 17.47 -23.14
CA ILE A 268 -6.85 18.78 -23.19
C ILE A 268 -5.83 19.86 -23.60
N ASN A 269 -6.30 20.93 -24.25
CA ASN A 269 -5.46 22.09 -24.55
C ASN A 269 -5.20 22.97 -23.31
N GLY A 270 -4.20 23.84 -23.37
CA GLY A 270 -3.80 24.66 -22.22
C GLY A 270 -4.89 25.62 -21.76
N LYS A 271 -5.74 26.15 -22.66
CA LYS A 271 -6.90 26.96 -22.29
C LYS A 271 -7.89 26.16 -21.45
N GLY A 272 -8.20 24.94 -21.89
CA GLY A 272 -9.11 24.03 -21.20
C GLY A 272 -8.54 23.53 -19.88
N LEU A 273 -7.24 23.23 -19.81
CA LEU A 273 -6.56 22.87 -18.56
C LEU A 273 -6.63 24.01 -17.54
N ARG A 274 -6.38 25.25 -17.97
CA ARG A 274 -6.52 26.45 -17.14
C ARG A 274 -7.93 26.61 -16.63
N ASP A 275 -8.91 26.47 -17.51
CA ASP A 275 -10.30 26.61 -17.13
C ASP A 275 -10.72 25.55 -16.11
N PHE A 276 -10.41 24.29 -16.40
CA PHE A 276 -10.74 23.14 -15.58
C PHE A 276 -10.18 23.26 -14.16
N VAL A 277 -8.87 23.52 -14.03
CA VAL A 277 -8.20 23.61 -12.72
C VAL A 277 -8.74 24.75 -11.87
N LEU A 278 -9.05 25.89 -12.50
CA LEU A 278 -9.48 27.09 -11.78
C LEU A 278 -10.96 27.06 -11.40
N ASN A 279 -11.80 26.34 -12.15
CA ASN A 279 -13.25 26.50 -12.05
C ASN A 279 -14.03 25.21 -11.80
N PHE A 280 -13.46 24.01 -12.00
CA PHE A 280 -14.19 22.76 -11.72
C PHE A 280 -14.27 22.48 -10.22
N PRO A 281 -15.47 22.44 -9.59
CA PRO A 281 -15.56 22.48 -8.12
C PRO A 281 -15.05 21.24 -7.40
N TYR A 282 -15.14 20.07 -8.03
CA TYR A 282 -14.92 18.77 -7.38
C TYR A 282 -13.52 18.19 -7.58
N LEU A 283 -12.62 18.98 -8.15
CA LEU A 283 -11.24 18.60 -8.47
C LEU A 283 -10.35 18.67 -7.22
N PHE A 284 -9.67 17.58 -6.90
CA PHE A 284 -8.72 17.52 -5.79
C PHE A 284 -7.28 17.23 -6.22
N ASP A 285 -7.08 16.74 -7.44
CA ASP A 285 -5.75 16.36 -7.92
C ASP A 285 -5.65 16.41 -9.43
N VAL A 286 -4.52 16.94 -9.94
CA VAL A 286 -4.14 16.94 -11.36
C VAL A 286 -2.64 16.68 -11.46
N ALA A 287 -2.27 15.63 -12.17
CA ALA A 287 -0.88 15.25 -12.36
C ALA A 287 -0.57 14.95 -13.83
N GLU A 288 0.66 15.19 -14.23
CA GLU A 288 1.22 14.66 -15.47
C GLU A 288 1.18 13.12 -15.48
N VAL A 289 1.18 12.55 -16.68
CA VAL A 289 1.35 11.10 -16.84
C VAL A 289 2.75 10.70 -16.36
N ASP A 290 2.80 9.67 -15.51
CA ASP A 290 4.06 9.09 -15.07
C ASP A 290 4.90 8.61 -16.26
N GLU A 291 6.14 9.08 -16.33
CA GLU A 291 7.15 8.53 -17.23
C GLU A 291 7.67 7.22 -16.66
N ILE A 292 7.72 6.17 -17.48
CA ILE A 292 8.34 4.88 -17.14
C ILE A 292 9.62 4.77 -17.96
N GLU A 293 10.77 4.69 -17.29
CA GLU A 293 12.07 4.48 -17.93
C GLU A 293 12.92 3.51 -17.11
N PHE A 294 13.68 2.68 -17.82
CA PHE A 294 14.58 1.69 -17.24
C PHE A 294 16.01 1.93 -17.70
N ALA A 295 16.99 1.51 -16.90
CA ALA A 295 18.38 1.58 -17.29
C ALA A 295 18.64 0.65 -18.48
N ASN A 296 19.35 1.15 -19.49
CA ASN A 296 19.82 0.34 -20.61
C ASN A 296 20.81 -0.72 -20.11
N SER A 297 20.70 -1.94 -20.63
CA SER A 297 21.68 -3.01 -20.39
C SER A 297 23.03 -2.64 -20.98
N GLU A 298 24.10 -3.18 -20.38
CA GLU A 298 25.43 -3.11 -20.96
C GLU A 298 25.74 -4.43 -21.66
N LEU A 299 26.41 -4.40 -22.82
CA LEU A 299 26.86 -5.61 -23.50
C LEU A 299 28.03 -6.22 -22.71
N ALA A 300 27.74 -7.08 -21.75
CA ALA A 300 28.75 -7.96 -21.17
C ALA A 300 28.82 -9.27 -21.97
N ALA A 301 30.04 -9.65 -22.37
CA ALA A 301 30.29 -10.96 -22.97
C ALA A 301 30.28 -12.02 -21.87
N THR A 302 29.43 -13.03 -22.01
CA THR A 302 29.55 -14.30 -21.26
C THR A 302 30.05 -15.38 -22.21
N THR A 303 30.97 -16.20 -21.71
CA THR A 303 31.45 -17.42 -22.36
C THR A 303 30.38 -18.49 -22.23
N GLU A 304 29.87 -18.98 -23.36
CA GLU A 304 29.16 -20.26 -23.42
C GLU A 304 30.15 -21.35 -23.02
N GLU A 305 30.05 -21.86 -21.79
CA GLU A 305 30.69 -23.14 -21.44
C GLU A 305 29.80 -24.27 -21.98
N ASP A 306 30.40 -25.16 -22.78
CA ASP A 306 29.81 -26.42 -23.24
C ASP A 306 29.28 -27.20 -22.02
N SER A 307 27.97 -27.10 -21.77
CA SER A 307 27.29 -27.82 -20.68
C SER A 307 26.30 -28.81 -21.26
N GLU A 308 26.16 -29.97 -20.61
CA GLU A 308 25.15 -30.96 -20.96
C GLU A 308 23.73 -30.35 -20.90
N PRO A 309 22.79 -30.85 -21.73
CA PRO A 309 21.47 -30.22 -21.85
C PRO A 309 20.71 -30.24 -20.51
N LEU A 310 20.38 -29.05 -19.99
CA LEU A 310 19.48 -28.87 -18.85
C LEU A 310 18.11 -29.46 -19.18
N VAL A 311 17.62 -30.38 -18.35
CA VAL A 311 16.27 -30.96 -18.48
C VAL A 311 15.33 -30.18 -17.56
N LEU A 312 14.43 -29.41 -18.15
CA LEU A 312 13.41 -28.67 -17.41
C LEU A 312 12.13 -29.50 -17.28
N GLU A 313 11.64 -29.62 -16.05
CA GLU A 313 10.33 -30.18 -15.78
C GLU A 313 9.33 -29.04 -15.57
N ALA A 314 8.20 -29.13 -16.27
CA ALA A 314 7.09 -28.23 -16.08
C ALA A 314 6.60 -28.25 -14.61
N PRO A 315 6.04 -27.14 -14.10
CA PRO A 315 5.35 -27.16 -12.82
C PRO A 315 4.22 -28.20 -12.82
N ASP A 316 3.82 -28.65 -11.62
CA ASP A 316 2.61 -29.46 -11.49
C ASP A 316 1.38 -28.66 -11.98
N MET A 317 0.33 -29.34 -12.43
CA MET A 317 -0.87 -28.67 -12.99
C MET A 317 -1.55 -27.73 -11.99
N ASP A 318 -1.50 -28.09 -10.71
CA ASP A 318 -2.03 -27.35 -9.56
C ASP A 318 -0.98 -26.42 -8.93
N ALA A 319 0.23 -26.32 -9.52
CA ALA A 319 1.23 -25.38 -9.06
C ALA A 319 0.71 -23.93 -9.13
N PRO A 320 1.15 -23.06 -8.21
CA PRO A 320 0.80 -21.65 -8.20
C PRO A 320 1.13 -20.96 -9.52
N ARG A 321 0.41 -19.88 -9.80
CA ARG A 321 0.61 -19.02 -10.96
C ARG A 321 1.12 -17.65 -10.53
N VAL A 322 2.05 -17.10 -11.29
CA VAL A 322 2.56 -15.74 -11.14
C VAL A 322 2.30 -14.99 -12.45
N CYS A 323 1.48 -13.94 -12.37
CA CYS A 323 1.28 -13.02 -13.49
C CYS A 323 2.40 -11.99 -13.51
N VAL A 324 3.15 -11.93 -14.62
CA VAL A 324 4.21 -10.95 -14.88
C VAL A 324 3.63 -9.82 -15.72
N ILE A 325 3.52 -8.62 -15.13
CA ILE A 325 3.05 -7.41 -15.82
C ILE A 325 4.27 -6.62 -16.26
N ASP A 326 4.63 -6.69 -17.55
CA ASP A 326 5.88 -6.12 -18.07
C ASP A 326 5.84 -5.87 -19.61
N SER A 327 6.99 -5.88 -20.29
CA SER A 327 7.20 -5.67 -21.73
C SER A 327 6.87 -6.86 -22.62
N GLY A 328 6.41 -7.96 -22.02
CA GLY A 328 6.14 -9.24 -22.68
C GLY A 328 7.13 -10.32 -22.24
N ILE A 329 6.98 -11.52 -22.79
CA ILE A 329 7.87 -12.66 -22.54
C ILE A 329 8.18 -13.32 -23.89
N GLN A 330 9.44 -13.69 -24.13
CA GLN A 330 9.74 -14.65 -25.20
C GLN A 330 9.27 -16.06 -24.79
N GLU A 331 7.99 -16.37 -24.98
CA GLU A 331 7.36 -17.59 -24.43
C GLU A 331 7.94 -18.91 -24.95
N ARG A 332 8.62 -18.88 -26.11
CA ARG A 332 9.32 -20.05 -26.68
C ARG A 332 10.79 -20.14 -26.28
N HIS A 333 11.25 -19.28 -25.36
CA HIS A 333 12.62 -19.30 -24.88
C HIS A 333 12.94 -20.67 -24.24
N PRO A 334 14.08 -21.31 -24.55
CA PRO A 334 14.44 -22.64 -24.06
C PRO A 334 14.36 -22.79 -22.53
N LEU A 335 14.68 -21.73 -21.78
CA LEU A 335 14.62 -21.70 -20.31
C LEU A 335 13.24 -21.37 -19.72
N LEU A 336 12.24 -20.98 -20.53
CA LEU A 336 10.94 -20.52 -20.03
C LEU A 336 9.76 -21.35 -20.54
N LYS A 337 9.85 -21.87 -21.77
CA LYS A 337 8.73 -22.43 -22.53
C LYS A 337 7.90 -23.49 -21.81
N ASP A 338 8.51 -24.26 -20.92
CA ASP A 338 7.86 -25.37 -20.22
C ASP A 338 7.10 -24.91 -18.95
N ALA A 339 7.21 -23.63 -18.59
CA ALA A 339 6.54 -23.01 -17.44
C ALA A 339 5.68 -21.78 -17.80
N VAL A 340 5.41 -21.52 -19.08
CA VAL A 340 4.57 -20.38 -19.51
C VAL A 340 3.19 -20.86 -19.96
N GLU A 341 2.12 -20.26 -19.41
CA GLU A 341 0.74 -20.48 -19.84
C GLU A 341 0.41 -19.67 -21.11
N GLN A 342 0.95 -20.13 -22.24
CA GLN A 342 0.86 -19.44 -23.55
C GLN A 342 -0.59 -19.14 -23.99
N ARG A 343 -1.56 -19.96 -23.58
CA ARG A 343 -2.98 -19.79 -23.97
C ARG A 343 -3.67 -18.64 -23.24
N GLU A 344 -3.18 -18.31 -22.05
CA GLU A 344 -3.77 -17.28 -21.18
C GLU A 344 -3.05 -15.94 -21.33
N SER A 345 -1.89 -15.94 -21.98
CA SER A 345 -1.05 -14.77 -22.18
C SER A 345 -1.74 -13.73 -23.05
N ARG A 346 -1.60 -12.45 -22.67
CA ARG A 346 -2.34 -11.35 -23.30
C ARG A 346 -1.53 -10.07 -23.33
N SER A 347 -1.69 -9.32 -24.43
CA SER A 347 -1.15 -7.97 -24.57
C SER A 347 -2.26 -6.92 -24.48
N TRP A 348 -1.97 -5.83 -23.78
CA TRP A 348 -2.79 -4.62 -23.71
C TRP A 348 -2.29 -3.51 -24.62
N ILE A 349 -1.25 -3.79 -25.42
CA ILE A 349 -0.71 -2.88 -26.43
C ILE A 349 -0.66 -3.60 -27.78
N ASN A 350 -0.66 -2.85 -28.88
CA ASN A 350 -0.71 -3.38 -30.24
C ASN A 350 -1.93 -4.31 -30.48
N THR A 351 -1.74 -5.63 -30.45
CA THR A 351 -2.81 -6.62 -30.62
C THR A 351 -2.83 -7.58 -29.44
N VAL A 352 -4.00 -8.13 -29.09
CA VAL A 352 -4.19 -8.97 -27.90
C VAL A 352 -3.28 -10.21 -27.84
N THR A 353 -2.80 -10.70 -28.99
CA THR A 353 -1.89 -11.84 -29.12
C THR A 353 -0.41 -11.47 -29.26
N ASP A 354 -0.09 -10.17 -29.33
CA ASP A 354 1.29 -9.70 -29.48
C ASP A 354 2.00 -9.67 -28.12
N VAL A 355 2.31 -10.85 -27.59
CA VAL A 355 2.78 -11.06 -26.20
C VAL A 355 4.30 -11.15 -26.07
N ALA A 356 5.03 -11.06 -27.19
CA ALA A 356 6.47 -11.19 -27.22
C ALA A 356 7.19 -9.97 -26.62
N ASP A 357 8.40 -10.20 -26.12
CA ASP A 357 9.25 -9.16 -25.55
C ASP A 357 10.21 -8.59 -26.60
N TYR A 358 9.85 -7.43 -27.14
CA TYR A 358 10.61 -6.75 -28.19
C TYR A 358 11.70 -5.82 -27.66
N VAL A 359 11.89 -5.70 -26.34
CA VAL A 359 12.91 -4.82 -25.78
C VAL A 359 14.30 -5.30 -26.21
N HIS A 360 15.05 -4.41 -26.86
CA HIS A 360 16.38 -4.73 -27.37
C HIS A 360 17.35 -5.12 -26.25
N GLN A 361 18.41 -5.86 -26.63
CA GLN A 361 19.47 -6.30 -25.72
C GLN A 361 19.03 -7.27 -24.60
N GLY A 362 17.99 -8.05 -24.88
CA GLY A 362 17.66 -9.21 -24.05
C GLY A 362 16.40 -9.09 -23.24
N GLY A 363 15.45 -8.21 -23.61
CA GLY A 363 14.07 -8.23 -23.12
C GLY A 363 13.87 -7.98 -21.61
N HIS A 364 13.19 -6.92 -21.21
CA HIS A 364 13.00 -6.64 -19.78
C HIS A 364 12.08 -7.68 -19.12
N GLY A 365 10.91 -7.94 -19.71
CA GLY A 365 9.92 -8.86 -19.14
C GLY A 365 10.37 -10.31 -19.19
N THR A 366 11.17 -10.68 -20.19
CA THR A 366 11.82 -12.00 -20.27
C THR A 366 12.84 -12.19 -19.14
N ARG A 367 13.60 -11.15 -18.78
CA ARG A 367 14.50 -11.17 -17.61
C ARG A 367 13.73 -11.28 -16.30
N VAL A 368 12.66 -10.50 -16.15
CA VAL A 368 11.78 -10.56 -14.97
C VAL A 368 11.17 -11.95 -14.81
N ALA A 369 10.58 -12.50 -15.87
CA ALA A 369 10.05 -13.86 -15.92
C ALA A 369 11.11 -14.92 -15.56
N GLY A 370 12.32 -14.78 -16.12
CA GLY A 370 13.46 -15.61 -15.76
C GLY A 370 13.80 -15.55 -14.27
N ALA A 371 13.82 -14.37 -13.67
CA ALA A 371 14.11 -14.19 -12.24
C ALA A 371 13.00 -14.72 -11.31
N VAL A 372 11.76 -14.89 -11.80
CA VAL A 372 10.71 -15.62 -11.07
C VAL A 372 11.04 -17.11 -11.02
N LEU A 373 11.49 -17.71 -12.13
CA LEU A 373 11.78 -19.14 -12.22
C LEU A 373 13.15 -19.51 -11.63
N TYR A 374 14.14 -18.64 -11.81
CA TYR A 374 15.53 -18.84 -11.41
C TYR A 374 15.98 -17.71 -10.48
N PRO A 375 15.52 -17.68 -9.21
CA PRO A 375 15.76 -16.55 -8.32
C PRO A 375 17.23 -16.40 -7.86
N ARG A 376 18.07 -17.44 -8.04
CA ARG A 376 19.50 -17.42 -7.69
C ARG A 376 20.36 -17.47 -8.95
N ASP A 377 20.49 -18.66 -9.51
CA ASP A 377 21.29 -18.96 -10.71
C ASP A 377 20.53 -19.95 -11.58
N ILE A 378 20.84 -19.95 -12.88
CA ILE A 378 20.35 -20.95 -13.83
C ILE A 378 21.15 -22.24 -13.59
N PRO A 379 20.48 -23.37 -13.33
CA PRO A 379 21.16 -24.61 -12.97
C PRO A 379 22.01 -25.17 -14.13
N TYR A 380 23.24 -25.56 -13.83
CA TYR A 380 24.14 -26.29 -14.73
C TYR A 380 24.11 -27.78 -14.34
N SER A 381 23.58 -28.66 -15.19
CA SER A 381 23.49 -30.12 -14.99
C SER A 381 22.59 -30.60 -13.83
N SER A 382 21.28 -30.66 -14.07
CA SER A 382 20.30 -31.47 -13.31
C SER A 382 18.94 -31.46 -14.00
N THR A 383 18.04 -32.35 -13.58
CA THR A 383 16.60 -32.13 -13.81
C THR A 383 16.15 -31.00 -12.87
N TYR A 384 15.62 -29.90 -13.41
CA TYR A 384 15.12 -28.78 -12.62
C TYR A 384 13.61 -28.64 -12.78
N LYS A 385 12.88 -28.82 -11.67
CA LYS A 385 11.43 -28.66 -11.62
C LYS A 385 11.06 -27.23 -11.26
N GLN A 386 10.22 -26.63 -12.10
CA GLN A 386 9.77 -25.25 -11.92
C GLN A 386 8.76 -25.12 -10.78
N THR A 387 8.91 -24.06 -9.97
CA THR A 387 8.07 -23.83 -8.78
C THR A 387 6.64 -23.39 -9.14
N CYS A 388 6.48 -22.67 -10.25
CA CYS A 388 5.22 -22.02 -10.61
C CYS A 388 5.05 -21.85 -12.11
N TRP A 389 3.79 -21.68 -12.53
CA TRP A 389 3.43 -21.26 -13.88
C TRP A 389 3.56 -19.74 -14.02
N LEU A 390 4.03 -19.28 -15.17
CA LEU A 390 4.08 -17.89 -15.55
C LEU A 390 2.91 -17.52 -16.45
N GLN A 391 2.30 -16.38 -16.17
CA GLN A 391 1.31 -15.73 -17.02
C GLN A 391 1.86 -14.40 -17.52
N ASN A 392 1.68 -14.10 -18.80
CA ASN A 392 2.30 -12.96 -19.47
C ASN A 392 1.27 -11.86 -19.71
N ALA A 393 1.45 -10.71 -19.05
CA ALA A 393 0.65 -9.51 -19.24
C ALA A 393 1.51 -8.37 -19.82
N ARG A 394 1.46 -8.20 -21.15
CA ARG A 394 2.28 -7.19 -21.82
C ARG A 394 1.62 -5.81 -21.80
N VAL A 395 2.34 -4.83 -21.27
CA VAL A 395 1.94 -3.42 -21.15
C VAL A 395 3.01 -2.41 -21.58
N LEU A 396 4.25 -2.84 -21.87
CA LEU A 396 5.34 -1.97 -22.33
C LEU A 396 5.77 -2.29 -23.77
N ASN A 397 6.15 -1.25 -24.51
CA ASN A 397 6.59 -1.33 -25.90
C ASN A 397 8.08 -1.74 -26.03
N GLU A 398 8.62 -1.73 -27.25
CA GLU A 398 10.02 -2.07 -27.57
C GLU A 398 11.06 -1.12 -26.95
N ASP A 399 10.67 0.12 -26.63
CA ASP A 399 11.50 1.10 -25.90
C ASP A 399 11.40 0.92 -24.37
N ASN A 400 10.71 -0.13 -23.93
CA ASN A 400 10.39 -0.40 -22.53
C ASN A 400 9.58 0.72 -21.86
N LYS A 401 8.70 1.37 -22.63
CA LYS A 401 7.82 2.46 -22.20
C LYS A 401 6.36 2.02 -22.26
N MET A 402 5.57 2.55 -21.34
CA MET A 402 4.11 2.38 -21.39
C MET A 402 3.51 3.39 -22.37
N PRO A 403 2.66 2.96 -23.32
CA PRO A 403 1.95 3.90 -24.19
C PRO A 403 1.11 4.91 -23.40
N ILE A 404 1.11 6.17 -23.84
CA ILE A 404 0.47 7.27 -23.09
C ILE A 404 -1.06 7.09 -22.92
N ASN A 405 -1.70 6.41 -23.85
CA ASN A 405 -3.13 6.07 -23.80
C ASN A 405 -3.45 4.92 -22.85
N LEU A 406 -2.43 4.17 -22.40
CA LEU A 406 -2.57 3.09 -21.43
C LEU A 406 -2.59 3.67 -20.03
N PHE A 407 -3.74 3.64 -19.37
CA PHE A 407 -3.91 4.18 -18.01
C PHE A 407 -3.70 3.06 -16.97
N PRO A 408 -2.57 3.02 -16.23
CA PRO A 408 -2.23 1.88 -15.38
C PRO A 408 -3.33 1.47 -14.37
N PRO A 409 -3.96 2.41 -13.63
CA PRO A 409 -5.11 2.13 -12.77
C PRO A 409 -6.20 1.25 -13.40
N LYS A 410 -6.59 1.58 -14.64
CA LYS A 410 -7.64 0.86 -15.37
C LYS A 410 -7.14 -0.48 -15.90
N VAL A 411 -5.95 -0.49 -16.47
CA VAL A 411 -5.37 -1.69 -17.08
C VAL A 411 -5.09 -2.77 -16.03
N LEU A 412 -4.69 -2.39 -14.81
CA LEU A 412 -4.55 -3.34 -13.71
C LEU A 412 -5.87 -4.03 -13.34
N LYS A 413 -7.01 -3.33 -13.42
CA LYS A 413 -8.33 -3.94 -13.20
C LYS A 413 -8.63 -4.99 -14.27
N GLU A 414 -8.31 -4.71 -15.53
CA GLU A 414 -8.52 -5.65 -16.64
C GLU A 414 -7.59 -6.86 -16.58
N ILE A 415 -6.31 -6.64 -16.28
CA ILE A 415 -5.32 -7.70 -16.06
C ILE A 415 -5.79 -8.61 -14.92
N THR A 416 -6.20 -8.01 -13.80
CA THR A 416 -6.72 -8.75 -12.65
C THR A 416 -7.96 -9.55 -13.03
N GLU A 417 -8.94 -8.95 -13.73
CA GLU A 417 -10.14 -9.67 -14.19
C GLU A 417 -9.77 -10.87 -15.07
N HIS A 418 -8.85 -10.68 -16.01
CA HIS A 418 -8.42 -11.72 -16.95
C HIS A 418 -7.71 -12.90 -16.26
N PHE A 419 -6.79 -12.64 -15.32
CA PHE A 419 -5.99 -13.70 -14.69
C PHE A 419 -6.53 -14.20 -13.35
N HIS A 420 -7.15 -13.36 -12.54
CA HIS A 420 -7.72 -13.77 -11.26
C HIS A 420 -9.05 -14.51 -11.44
N ARG A 421 -9.90 -14.06 -12.38
CA ARG A 421 -11.20 -14.70 -12.66
C ARG A 421 -11.17 -15.59 -13.90
N GLY A 422 -10.03 -15.69 -14.57
CA GLY A 422 -9.80 -16.57 -15.69
C GLY A 422 -9.73 -18.05 -15.29
N PRO A 423 -9.68 -18.96 -16.29
CA PRO A 423 -9.59 -20.40 -16.05
C PRO A 423 -8.28 -20.79 -15.35
N ALA A 424 -7.22 -20.01 -15.57
CA ALA A 424 -5.94 -20.16 -14.90
C ALA A 424 -5.84 -19.17 -13.73
N TYR A 425 -6.52 -19.51 -12.63
CA TYR A 425 -6.66 -18.68 -11.44
C TYR A 425 -5.32 -18.22 -10.83
N THR A 426 -5.16 -16.91 -10.62
CA THR A 426 -3.93 -16.30 -10.09
C THR A 426 -4.17 -15.38 -8.91
N LYS A 427 -3.34 -15.49 -7.86
CA LYS A 427 -3.30 -14.56 -6.72
C LYS A 427 -2.08 -13.64 -6.72
N VAL A 428 -0.99 -14.03 -7.38
CA VAL A 428 0.31 -13.36 -7.27
C VAL A 428 0.61 -12.58 -8.55
N PHE A 429 0.78 -11.27 -8.41
CA PHE A 429 1.05 -10.35 -9.52
C PHE A 429 2.40 -9.68 -9.31
N ASN A 430 3.37 -10.02 -10.16
CA ASN A 430 4.64 -9.31 -10.24
C ASN A 430 4.47 -8.06 -11.11
N HIS A 431 4.83 -6.91 -10.53
CA HIS A 431 4.70 -5.61 -11.18
C HIS A 431 6.01 -4.84 -11.02
N SER A 432 6.99 -5.22 -11.85
CA SER A 432 8.34 -4.64 -11.91
C SER A 432 8.40 -3.34 -12.72
N ILE A 433 7.36 -2.52 -12.65
CA ILE A 433 7.20 -1.27 -13.39
C ILE A 433 7.03 -0.11 -12.40
N ASN A 434 7.78 0.97 -12.61
CA ASN A 434 7.70 2.17 -11.78
C ASN A 434 7.77 3.44 -12.63
N SER A 435 7.21 4.51 -12.08
CA SER A 435 7.51 5.88 -12.50
C SER A 435 8.97 6.24 -12.26
N THR A 436 9.53 7.10 -13.11
CA THR A 436 10.83 7.74 -12.88
C THR A 436 10.78 8.79 -11.77
N SER A 437 9.59 9.14 -11.26
CA SER A 437 9.42 10.14 -10.21
C SER A 437 9.12 9.49 -8.85
N PRO A 438 9.60 10.08 -7.74
CA PRO A 438 9.26 9.60 -6.40
C PRO A 438 7.76 9.76 -6.14
N CYS A 439 7.22 8.91 -5.27
CA CYS A 439 5.82 9.00 -4.86
C CYS A 439 5.50 10.33 -4.16
N ARG A 440 4.32 10.87 -4.46
CA ARG A 440 3.76 12.04 -3.78
C ARG A 440 3.42 11.73 -2.32
N LEU A 441 3.37 12.77 -1.50
CA LEU A 441 3.20 12.67 -0.04
C LEU A 441 1.82 13.08 0.49
N VAL A 442 1.03 13.78 -0.32
CA VAL A 442 -0.26 14.35 0.12
C VAL A 442 -1.38 13.32 -0.03
N HIS A 443 -1.71 12.97 -1.26
CA HIS A 443 -2.69 11.94 -1.59
C HIS A 443 -1.99 10.72 -2.19
N MET A 444 -2.58 9.54 -1.96
CA MET A 444 -2.17 8.33 -2.68
C MET A 444 -2.33 8.55 -4.18
N SER A 445 -1.33 8.15 -4.99
CA SER A 445 -1.47 8.20 -6.45
C SER A 445 -2.63 7.31 -6.90
N ALA A 446 -3.21 7.59 -8.06
CA ALA A 446 -4.27 6.73 -8.59
C ALA A 446 -3.76 5.31 -8.81
N TRP A 447 -2.53 5.15 -9.30
CA TRP A 447 -1.90 3.85 -9.55
C TRP A 447 -1.77 3.00 -8.27
N ALA A 448 -1.24 3.57 -7.19
CA ALA A 448 -1.11 2.85 -5.92
C ALA A 448 -2.48 2.61 -5.24
N ALA A 449 -3.41 3.58 -5.35
CA ALA A 449 -4.76 3.46 -4.80
C ALA A 449 -5.58 2.36 -5.50
N SER A 450 -5.41 2.17 -6.82
CA SER A 450 -6.03 1.06 -7.55
C SER A 450 -5.48 -0.30 -7.13
N ILE A 451 -4.18 -0.40 -6.88
CA ILE A 451 -3.58 -1.64 -6.35
C ILE A 451 -4.16 -1.98 -4.96
N ASP A 452 -4.29 -0.97 -4.10
CA ASP A 452 -4.91 -1.13 -2.78
C ASP A 452 -6.40 -1.52 -2.91
N GLN A 453 -7.14 -0.91 -3.84
CA GLN A 453 -8.56 -1.24 -4.07
C GLN A 453 -8.74 -2.66 -4.63
N LEU A 454 -7.93 -3.06 -5.61
CA LEU A 454 -7.96 -4.41 -6.18
C LEU A 454 -7.62 -5.47 -5.14
N THR A 455 -6.63 -5.19 -4.28
CA THR A 455 -6.24 -6.06 -3.16
C THR A 455 -7.34 -6.12 -2.09
N TRP A 456 -8.06 -5.03 -1.86
CA TRP A 456 -9.23 -5.02 -0.97
C TRP A 456 -10.34 -5.93 -1.51
N GLU A 457 -10.75 -5.71 -2.77
CA GLU A 457 -11.87 -6.39 -3.43
C GLU A 457 -11.65 -7.88 -3.69
N ASN A 458 -10.40 -8.32 -3.81
CA ASN A 458 -10.04 -9.67 -4.22
C ASN A 458 -8.94 -10.25 -3.31
N ASP A 459 -8.75 -11.57 -3.28
CA ASP A 459 -7.66 -12.18 -2.51
C ASP A 459 -6.35 -12.22 -3.33
N LEU A 460 -5.68 -11.07 -3.43
CA LEU A 460 -4.52 -10.83 -4.29
C LEU A 460 -3.29 -10.38 -3.50
N LEU A 461 -2.11 -10.59 -4.08
CA LEU A 461 -0.86 -10.01 -3.63
C LEU A 461 -0.06 -9.46 -4.82
N PHE A 462 0.10 -8.14 -4.83
CA PHE A 462 1.00 -7.44 -5.74
C PHE A 462 2.41 -7.32 -5.15
N ILE A 463 3.42 -7.56 -6.00
CA ILE A 463 4.84 -7.47 -5.66
C ILE A 463 5.46 -6.41 -6.56
N LEU A 464 5.83 -5.29 -5.97
CA LEU A 464 6.28 -4.07 -6.66
C LEU A 464 7.79 -3.90 -6.48
N SER A 465 8.49 -3.48 -7.53
CA SER A 465 9.85 -2.94 -7.39
C SER A 465 9.82 -1.56 -6.73
N ALA A 466 10.84 -1.21 -5.94
CA ALA A 466 10.94 0.09 -5.27
C ALA A 466 11.24 1.27 -6.21
N GLY A 467 11.74 0.97 -7.41
CA GLY A 467 12.20 1.91 -8.41
C GLY A 467 13.69 2.21 -8.29
N ASN A 468 14.26 2.76 -9.37
CA ASN A 468 15.71 2.98 -9.50
C ASN A 468 16.03 4.48 -9.64
N VAL A 469 17.15 4.91 -9.08
CA VAL A 469 17.80 6.19 -9.39
C VAL A 469 18.59 6.00 -10.69
N PRO A 470 18.42 6.85 -11.71
CA PRO A 470 19.12 6.66 -12.98
C PRO A 470 20.63 6.92 -12.83
N LYS A 471 21.45 6.30 -13.69
CA LYS A 471 22.90 6.55 -13.73
C LYS A 471 23.20 8.04 -13.95
N TYR A 472 22.44 8.64 -14.86
CA TYR A 472 22.60 10.01 -15.33
C TYR A 472 21.25 10.71 -15.33
N GLY A 473 21.25 12.00 -15.02
CA GLY A 473 20.08 12.85 -15.07
C GLY A 473 20.44 14.31 -15.34
N ASP A 474 19.57 15.22 -14.93
CA ASP A 474 19.79 16.65 -15.02
C ASP A 474 19.65 17.33 -13.65
N VAL A 475 19.71 18.66 -13.61
CA VAL A 475 19.64 19.43 -12.35
C VAL A 475 18.29 19.27 -11.64
N SER A 476 17.20 19.07 -12.37
CA SER A 476 15.85 18.88 -11.85
C SER A 476 15.56 17.43 -11.47
N LYS A 477 16.16 16.47 -12.18
CA LYS A 477 16.03 15.03 -11.97
C LYS A 477 17.44 14.39 -11.89
N PRO A 478 18.22 14.65 -10.83
CA PRO A 478 19.62 14.20 -10.76
C PRO A 478 19.76 12.68 -10.73
N GLY A 479 20.71 12.17 -11.50
CA GLY A 479 21.16 10.78 -11.43
C GLY A 479 22.28 10.58 -10.42
N ILE A 480 22.73 9.33 -10.27
CA ILE A 480 23.81 8.95 -9.35
C ILE A 480 25.09 9.76 -9.63
N ARG A 481 25.45 9.96 -10.91
CA ARG A 481 26.64 10.72 -11.30
C ARG A 481 26.54 12.19 -10.85
N GLU A 482 25.39 12.82 -11.02
CA GLU A 482 25.17 14.22 -10.64
C GLU A 482 25.20 14.39 -9.11
N TYR A 483 24.70 13.42 -8.35
CA TYR A 483 24.85 13.40 -6.89
C TYR A 483 26.31 13.32 -6.46
N ILE A 484 27.08 12.38 -7.02
CA ILE A 484 28.50 12.24 -6.68
C ILE A 484 29.27 13.50 -7.07
N PHE A 485 29.01 14.04 -8.26
CA PHE A 485 29.67 15.27 -8.73
C PHE A 485 29.35 16.49 -7.85
N SER A 486 28.18 16.53 -7.23
CA SER A 486 27.79 17.58 -6.26
C SER A 486 28.26 17.30 -4.82
N GLY A 487 29.07 16.26 -4.60
CA GLY A 487 29.63 15.92 -3.29
C GLY A 487 28.70 15.10 -2.39
N GLN A 488 27.59 14.58 -2.92
CA GLN A 488 26.70 13.66 -2.22
C GLN A 488 27.15 12.21 -2.52
N GLU A 489 28.00 11.66 -1.66
CA GLU A 489 28.53 10.31 -1.82
C GLU A 489 27.50 9.23 -1.44
N TYR A 490 27.71 7.99 -1.90
CA TYR A 490 26.94 6.83 -1.45
C TYR A 490 27.24 6.52 0.03
N PRO A 491 26.24 6.12 0.85
CA PRO A 491 24.81 6.02 0.54
C PRO A 491 24.03 7.32 0.79
N ASN A 492 24.68 8.43 1.13
CA ASN A 492 24.02 9.65 1.61
C ASN A 492 23.03 10.27 0.60
N TYR A 493 23.31 10.19 -0.71
CA TYR A 493 22.36 10.71 -1.70
C TYR A 493 21.04 9.93 -1.75
N LEU A 494 20.98 8.69 -1.23
CA LEU A 494 19.76 7.90 -1.20
C LEU A 494 18.70 8.52 -0.27
N TYR A 495 19.09 9.41 0.65
CA TYR A 495 18.13 10.12 1.52
C TYR A 495 17.57 11.41 0.90
N GLN A 496 17.93 11.75 -0.32
CA GLN A 496 17.44 12.96 -0.97
C GLN A 496 15.96 12.81 -1.36
N PRO A 497 15.17 13.89 -1.39
CA PRO A 497 13.74 13.80 -1.72
C PRO A 497 13.44 13.11 -3.07
N TRP A 498 14.34 13.26 -4.05
CA TRP A 498 14.21 12.68 -5.40
C TRP A 498 14.48 11.17 -5.45
N THR A 499 15.24 10.62 -4.51
CA THR A 499 15.62 9.20 -4.46
C THR A 499 14.67 8.34 -3.61
N ARG A 500 13.56 8.93 -3.16
CA ARG A 500 12.49 8.21 -2.45
C ARG A 500 11.80 7.19 -3.36
N ILE A 501 11.18 6.19 -2.73
CA ILE A 501 10.34 5.16 -3.37
C ILE A 501 9.48 5.73 -4.51
N ALA A 502 9.50 5.06 -5.66
CA ALA A 502 8.78 5.49 -6.86
C ALA A 502 7.28 5.19 -6.81
N ASN A 503 6.49 5.86 -7.65
CA ASN A 503 5.11 5.44 -7.92
C ASN A 503 5.10 4.10 -8.69
N PRO A 504 4.30 3.06 -8.36
CA PRO A 504 3.28 2.93 -7.30
C PRO A 504 3.73 2.20 -6.02
N ALA A 505 5.04 2.13 -5.78
CA ALA A 505 5.63 1.35 -4.69
C ALA A 505 5.32 1.87 -3.28
N GLN A 506 4.54 2.95 -3.15
CA GLN A 506 3.96 3.44 -1.91
C GLN A 506 2.62 2.78 -1.51
N SER A 507 2.06 1.90 -2.35
CA SER A 507 0.83 1.14 -2.02
C SER A 507 0.92 0.53 -0.62
N LEU A 508 -0.15 0.67 0.15
CA LEU A 508 -0.18 0.18 1.53
C LEU A 508 -0.46 -1.32 1.60
N GLN A 509 -1.05 -1.91 0.56
CA GLN A 509 -1.49 -3.31 0.56
C GLN A 509 -0.57 -4.25 -0.24
N ALA A 510 0.26 -3.73 -1.14
CA ALA A 510 1.28 -4.49 -1.85
C ALA A 510 2.57 -4.69 -1.04
N ILE A 511 3.46 -5.57 -1.52
CA ILE A 511 4.84 -5.67 -1.04
C ILE A 511 5.77 -4.89 -1.96
N THR A 512 6.57 -4.00 -1.39
CA THR A 512 7.60 -3.26 -2.11
C THR A 512 8.97 -3.85 -1.87
N VAL A 513 9.70 -4.09 -2.96
CA VAL A 513 10.99 -4.79 -2.96
C VAL A 513 12.11 -3.85 -3.42
N GLY A 514 13.06 -3.58 -2.53
CA GLY A 514 14.30 -2.89 -2.86
C GLY A 514 15.39 -3.83 -3.35
N SER A 515 16.54 -3.26 -3.74
CA SER A 515 17.68 -4.02 -4.25
C SER A 515 18.89 -3.91 -3.33
N ILE A 516 19.60 -5.03 -3.19
CA ILE A 516 20.91 -5.11 -2.52
C ILE A 516 21.98 -5.67 -3.46
N ALA A 517 23.25 -5.37 -3.15
CA ALA A 517 24.40 -5.81 -3.94
C ALA A 517 24.75 -7.30 -3.71
N ILE A 518 25.13 -7.97 -4.80
CA ILE A 518 25.48 -9.41 -4.83
C ILE A 518 26.94 -9.65 -4.51
N ASN A 519 27.81 -8.70 -4.84
CA ASN A 519 29.25 -8.81 -4.67
C ASN A 519 29.86 -7.41 -4.68
N SER A 520 31.15 -7.32 -4.37
CA SER A 520 31.93 -6.10 -4.50
C SER A 520 33.17 -6.32 -5.38
N SER A 521 33.56 -5.27 -6.09
CA SER A 521 34.76 -5.19 -6.92
C SER A 521 35.60 -3.99 -6.50
N SER A 522 36.91 -4.11 -6.65
CA SER A 522 37.88 -3.05 -6.34
C SER A 522 39.04 -3.10 -7.33
N GLY A 523 39.48 -1.94 -7.81
CA GLY A 523 40.50 -1.85 -8.86
C GLY A 523 40.33 -0.61 -9.73
N SER A 524 40.36 -0.80 -11.06
CA SER A 524 40.03 0.25 -12.04
C SER A 524 38.57 0.71 -11.95
N GLU A 525 37.70 -0.20 -11.52
CA GLU A 525 36.31 0.03 -11.18
C GLU A 525 36.07 -0.36 -9.71
N ASN A 526 35.32 0.47 -8.97
CA ASN A 526 35.01 0.26 -7.56
C ASN A 526 33.50 0.11 -7.38
N SER A 527 33.07 -0.84 -6.55
CA SER A 527 31.67 -0.97 -6.17
C SER A 527 31.22 0.18 -5.26
N PHE A 528 29.96 0.58 -5.40
CA PHE A 528 29.34 1.49 -4.43
C PHE A 528 29.04 0.76 -3.12
N ALA A 529 28.33 -0.37 -3.21
CA ALA A 529 27.85 -1.13 -2.06
C ALA A 529 28.67 -2.41 -1.82
N GLY A 530 28.82 -2.78 -0.54
CA GLY A 530 29.32 -4.09 -0.13
C GLY A 530 28.27 -5.20 -0.26
N PHE A 531 28.66 -6.45 -0.01
CA PHE A 531 27.75 -7.60 -0.04
C PHE A 531 26.52 -7.38 0.87
N SER A 532 25.32 -7.57 0.31
CA SER A 532 24.03 -7.34 0.99
C SER A 532 23.77 -5.91 1.47
N GLU A 533 24.59 -4.94 1.09
CA GLU A 533 24.31 -3.52 1.30
C GLU A 533 23.36 -2.98 0.21
N PRO A 534 22.67 -1.86 0.46
CA PRO A 534 21.69 -1.30 -0.47
C PRO A 534 22.34 -0.97 -1.82
N SER A 535 21.74 -1.40 -2.93
CA SER A 535 22.26 -1.04 -4.25
C SER A 535 22.26 0.48 -4.42
N SER A 536 23.29 1.02 -5.08
CA SER A 536 23.45 2.45 -5.37
C SER A 536 22.24 3.10 -6.06
N PHE A 537 21.49 2.33 -6.84
CA PHE A 537 20.30 2.81 -7.52
C PHE A 537 19.00 2.57 -6.75
N SER A 538 18.98 1.74 -5.70
CA SER A 538 17.72 1.35 -5.06
C SER A 538 17.10 2.53 -4.34
N ARG A 539 15.89 2.93 -4.74
CA ARG A 539 15.15 3.97 -4.03
C ARG A 539 14.79 3.53 -2.61
N THR A 540 14.73 4.48 -1.70
CA THR A 540 14.62 4.21 -0.26
C THR A 540 13.43 4.89 0.37
N GLY A 541 13.02 4.38 1.53
CA GLY A 541 11.92 4.93 2.30
C GLY A 541 12.22 6.20 3.10
N PRO A 542 11.24 6.63 3.90
CA PRO A 542 9.93 5.98 4.05
C PRO A 542 9.00 6.22 2.86
N GLY A 543 7.94 5.41 2.77
CA GLY A 543 6.82 5.62 1.86
C GLY A 543 5.98 6.85 2.23
N ILE A 544 4.80 6.97 1.64
CA ILE A 544 3.81 7.98 2.07
C ILE A 544 3.41 7.73 3.53
N TRP A 545 3.22 8.78 4.33
CA TRP A 545 2.82 8.72 5.74
C TRP A 545 3.74 7.87 6.65
N ASP A 546 5.05 7.98 6.42
CA ASP A 546 6.09 7.31 7.22
C ASP A 546 5.94 5.79 7.31
N VAL A 547 5.36 5.18 6.28
CA VAL A 547 5.25 3.72 6.14
C VAL A 547 6.62 3.14 5.80
N ILE A 548 6.97 2.00 6.41
CA ILE A 548 8.20 1.28 6.12
C ILE A 548 8.16 0.80 4.67
N LYS A 549 9.02 1.38 3.83
CA LYS A 549 9.24 1.01 2.42
C LYS A 549 10.75 1.09 2.13
N PRO A 550 11.31 0.23 1.26
CA PRO A 550 10.70 -1.04 0.85
C PRO A 550 10.44 -1.92 2.08
N GLU A 551 9.49 -2.84 2.02
CA GLU A 551 9.28 -3.78 3.13
C GLU A 551 10.39 -4.82 3.20
N VAL A 552 10.90 -5.26 2.04
CA VAL A 552 11.93 -6.29 1.91
C VAL A 552 12.89 -5.94 0.79
N VAL A 553 14.02 -6.64 0.75
CA VAL A 553 15.00 -6.51 -0.33
C VAL A 553 15.38 -7.87 -0.89
N GLU A 554 15.83 -7.87 -2.14
CA GLU A 554 16.53 -9.01 -2.73
C GLU A 554 17.72 -8.54 -3.60
N TYR A 555 18.63 -9.44 -3.92
CA TYR A 555 19.77 -9.26 -4.79
C TYR A 555 19.40 -8.86 -6.23
N GLY A 556 19.30 -7.57 -6.49
CA GLY A 556 19.14 -7.00 -7.84
C GLY A 556 20.45 -6.53 -8.48
N GLY A 557 21.59 -6.67 -7.78
CA GLY A 557 22.92 -6.26 -8.25
C GLY A 557 23.27 -4.82 -7.90
N ASP A 558 24.42 -4.34 -8.37
CA ASP A 558 24.87 -2.96 -8.14
C ASP A 558 25.66 -2.39 -9.33
N PHE A 559 25.68 -1.06 -9.43
CA PHE A 559 26.61 -0.36 -10.31
C PHE A 559 28.02 -0.30 -9.72
N VAL A 560 28.99 -0.06 -10.58
CA VAL A 560 30.36 0.31 -10.21
C VAL A 560 30.71 1.67 -10.77
N TYR A 561 31.76 2.30 -10.24
CA TYR A 561 32.27 3.57 -10.73
C TYR A 561 33.78 3.55 -10.96
N ASP A 562 34.26 4.32 -11.94
CA ASP A 562 35.69 4.54 -12.15
C ASP A 562 36.24 5.70 -11.31
N THR A 563 37.56 5.93 -11.38
CA THR A 563 38.22 7.03 -10.65
C THR A 563 38.11 8.39 -11.36
N GLY A 564 37.24 8.53 -12.37
CA GLY A 564 37.02 9.77 -13.10
C GLY A 564 36.32 10.84 -12.26
N HIS A 565 36.40 12.10 -12.68
CA HIS A 565 35.66 13.20 -12.06
C HIS A 565 35.00 14.10 -13.12
N PRO A 566 33.69 13.97 -13.38
CA PRO A 566 32.74 13.05 -12.73
C PRO A 566 33.00 11.58 -13.11
N PRO A 567 32.63 10.62 -12.24
CA PRO A 567 32.87 9.21 -12.48
C PRO A 567 32.01 8.69 -13.64
N ASN A 568 32.53 7.69 -14.35
CA ASN A 568 31.71 6.85 -15.22
C ASN A 568 31.08 5.72 -14.41
N ILE A 569 29.79 5.47 -14.63
CA ILE A 569 29.01 4.46 -13.92
C ILE A 569 28.72 3.30 -14.87
N LYS A 570 29.09 2.07 -14.47
CA LYS A 570 29.02 0.87 -15.31
C LYS A 570 28.39 -0.31 -14.57
N ILE A 571 28.16 -1.40 -15.29
CA ILE A 571 27.78 -2.71 -14.74
C ILE A 571 28.94 -3.68 -14.99
N LEU A 572 29.31 -4.47 -13.98
CA LEU A 572 30.24 -5.59 -14.14
C LEU A 572 29.51 -6.92 -13.95
N PRO A 573 29.91 -8.00 -14.66
CA PRO A 573 29.30 -9.32 -14.50
C PRO A 573 29.26 -9.81 -13.05
N GLU A 574 30.33 -9.56 -12.28
CA GLU A 574 30.42 -9.97 -10.88
C GLU A 574 29.46 -9.19 -9.95
N THR A 575 28.98 -8.01 -10.34
CA THR A 575 28.04 -7.20 -9.55
C THR A 575 26.59 -7.31 -10.04
N ALA A 576 26.33 -8.07 -11.12
CA ALA A 576 25.02 -8.23 -11.72
C ALA A 576 24.45 -9.65 -11.52
N PRO A 577 23.14 -9.80 -11.26
CA PRO A 577 22.49 -11.11 -11.21
C PRO A 577 22.53 -11.80 -12.57
N GLN A 578 22.49 -13.13 -12.57
CA GLN A 578 22.30 -13.91 -13.79
C GLN A 578 20.83 -13.87 -14.21
N LEU A 579 20.55 -13.38 -15.42
CA LEU A 579 19.20 -13.16 -15.92
C LEU A 579 18.98 -13.86 -17.26
N VAL A 580 17.82 -14.47 -17.46
CA VAL A 580 17.37 -15.01 -18.76
C VAL A 580 17.19 -13.86 -19.75
N ARG A 581 17.62 -14.03 -21.00
CA ARG A 581 17.58 -12.98 -22.03
C ARG A 581 16.63 -13.34 -23.16
N SER A 582 15.89 -12.35 -23.66
CA SER A 582 15.24 -12.47 -24.96
C SER A 582 16.29 -12.60 -26.07
N THR A 583 16.16 -13.63 -26.92
CA THR A 583 17.02 -13.89 -28.07
C THR A 583 16.42 -13.42 -29.39
N LEU A 584 15.28 -12.73 -29.36
CA LEU A 584 14.60 -12.24 -30.58
C LEU A 584 15.47 -11.32 -31.43
N HIS A 585 16.42 -10.61 -30.80
CA HIS A 585 17.38 -9.72 -31.45
C HIS A 585 18.81 -10.30 -31.49
N GLY A 586 18.96 -11.62 -31.27
CA GLY A 586 20.24 -12.29 -31.08
C GLY A 586 20.80 -12.15 -29.65
N GLY A 587 21.94 -12.80 -29.40
CA GLY A 587 22.60 -12.85 -28.09
C GLY A 587 22.42 -14.17 -27.34
N PRO A 588 23.07 -14.33 -26.17
CA PRO A 588 23.01 -15.57 -25.38
C PRO A 588 21.66 -15.76 -24.69
N LEU A 589 21.36 -16.98 -24.25
CA LEU A 589 20.12 -17.34 -23.52
C LEU A 589 20.00 -16.66 -22.15
N PHE A 590 21.13 -16.25 -21.57
CA PHE A 590 21.20 -15.56 -20.27
C PHE A 590 22.48 -14.73 -20.16
N GLY A 591 22.55 -13.84 -19.16
CA GLY A 591 23.76 -13.05 -18.88
C GLY A 591 23.71 -12.28 -17.56
N ASN A 592 24.87 -11.82 -17.11
CA ASN A 592 25.07 -10.98 -15.93
C ASN A 592 25.38 -9.55 -16.37
N ASP A 593 24.38 -8.86 -16.91
CA ASP A 593 24.61 -7.65 -17.70
C ASP A 593 23.58 -6.54 -17.45
N ASN A 594 22.74 -6.74 -16.43
CA ASN A 594 21.76 -5.76 -16.00
C ASN A 594 21.53 -5.82 -14.49
N VAL A 595 21.14 -4.69 -13.90
CA VAL A 595 20.86 -4.54 -12.46
C VAL A 595 19.58 -3.74 -12.27
N GLY A 596 18.87 -3.98 -11.18
CA GLY A 596 17.63 -3.25 -10.92
C GLY A 596 16.75 -3.86 -9.84
N THR A 597 15.95 -3.01 -9.21
CA THR A 597 14.86 -3.45 -8.32
C THR A 597 13.83 -4.32 -9.05
N SER A 598 13.69 -4.15 -10.37
CA SER A 598 12.87 -5.00 -11.24
C SER A 598 13.36 -6.45 -11.35
N PHE A 599 14.61 -6.74 -10.96
CA PHE A 599 15.15 -8.09 -10.89
C PHE A 599 15.21 -8.66 -9.46
N ALA A 600 15.02 -7.80 -8.45
CA ALA A 600 14.84 -8.22 -7.05
C ALA A 600 13.38 -8.63 -6.78
N ALA A 601 12.41 -7.83 -7.22
CA ALA A 601 10.98 -8.09 -7.06
C ALA A 601 10.49 -9.48 -7.55
N PRO A 602 10.86 -9.99 -8.74
CA PRO A 602 10.42 -11.31 -9.22
C PRO A 602 10.89 -12.47 -8.34
N LYS A 603 12.03 -12.34 -7.67
CA LYS A 603 12.53 -13.36 -6.75
C LYS A 603 11.68 -13.49 -5.49
N ILE A 604 11.10 -12.37 -5.03
CA ILE A 604 10.07 -12.39 -3.98
C ILE A 604 8.81 -13.09 -4.47
N SER A 605 8.48 -12.97 -5.77
CA SER A 605 7.34 -13.69 -6.37
C SER A 605 7.54 -15.20 -6.34
N ASN A 606 8.78 -15.67 -6.53
CA ASN A 606 9.14 -17.08 -6.34
C ASN A 606 8.87 -17.57 -4.90
N ILE A 607 9.29 -16.80 -3.89
CA ILE A 607 9.08 -17.16 -2.48
C ILE A 607 7.58 -17.22 -2.17
N VAL A 608 6.80 -16.23 -2.61
CA VAL A 608 5.34 -16.20 -2.42
C VAL A 608 4.68 -17.40 -3.12
N ALA A 609 5.09 -17.73 -4.34
CA ALA A 609 4.60 -18.92 -5.03
C ALA A 609 4.94 -20.20 -4.25
N ALA A 610 6.13 -20.32 -3.68
CA ALA A 610 6.49 -21.47 -2.84
C ALA A 610 5.63 -21.54 -1.56
N ILE A 611 5.29 -20.41 -0.94
CA ILE A 611 4.33 -20.37 0.19
C ILE A 611 2.94 -20.82 -0.28
N GLN A 612 2.45 -20.33 -1.42
CA GLN A 612 1.16 -20.74 -1.96
C GLN A 612 1.13 -22.24 -2.28
N SER A 613 2.23 -22.82 -2.76
CA SER A 613 2.33 -24.24 -3.09
C SER A 613 2.08 -25.14 -1.88
N ILE A 614 2.55 -24.74 -0.69
CA ILE A 614 2.34 -25.50 0.55
C ILE A 614 1.04 -25.14 1.28
N LEU A 615 0.48 -23.96 1.03
CA LEU A 615 -0.72 -23.43 1.68
C LEU A 615 -1.74 -22.91 0.62
N PRO A 616 -2.19 -23.75 -0.33
CA PRO A 616 -2.92 -23.28 -1.51
C PRO A 616 -4.30 -22.68 -1.20
N GLN A 617 -4.91 -23.05 -0.08
CA GLN A 617 -6.23 -22.59 0.34
C GLN A 617 -6.19 -21.36 1.26
N GLU A 618 -5.01 -20.96 1.73
CA GLU A 618 -4.86 -19.83 2.64
C GLU A 618 -4.95 -18.48 1.90
N PRO A 619 -5.31 -17.38 2.60
CA PRO A 619 -5.43 -16.07 1.98
C PRO A 619 -4.07 -15.48 1.60
N ALA A 620 -4.05 -14.62 0.59
CA ALA A 620 -2.86 -13.90 0.14
C ALA A 620 -2.23 -13.05 1.28
N LEU A 621 -3.04 -12.61 2.24
CA LEU A 621 -2.58 -11.95 3.47
C LEU A 621 -1.63 -12.80 4.31
N LEU A 622 -1.84 -14.11 4.37
CA LEU A 622 -0.97 -15.03 5.09
C LEU A 622 0.34 -15.22 4.32
N TYR A 623 0.30 -15.29 2.99
CA TYR A 623 1.51 -15.35 2.17
C TYR A 623 2.38 -14.11 2.39
N ARG A 624 1.73 -12.93 2.41
CA ARG A 624 2.37 -11.65 2.73
C ARG A 624 2.99 -11.65 4.14
N ALA A 625 2.28 -12.17 5.13
CA ALA A 625 2.76 -12.24 6.51
C ALA A 625 3.95 -13.20 6.67
N LEU A 626 3.90 -14.40 6.09
CA LEU A 626 4.98 -15.39 6.15
C LEU A 626 6.24 -14.93 5.41
N LEU A 627 6.09 -14.28 4.26
CA LEU A 627 7.20 -13.64 3.55
C LEU A 627 7.94 -12.66 4.46
N ILE A 628 7.19 -11.76 5.11
CA ILE A 628 7.76 -10.73 5.98
C ILE A 628 8.32 -11.34 7.27
N GLN A 629 7.63 -12.32 7.86
CA GLN A 629 8.10 -13.08 9.01
C GLN A 629 9.47 -13.72 8.73
N SER A 630 9.67 -14.25 7.52
CA SER A 630 10.92 -14.91 7.15
C SER A 630 12.13 -13.97 7.09
N ALA A 631 11.90 -12.67 6.87
CA ALA A 631 12.95 -11.69 6.58
C ALA A 631 13.92 -11.45 7.74
N ARG A 632 15.22 -11.36 7.43
CA ARG A 632 16.31 -11.14 8.38
C ARG A 632 17.19 -9.99 7.93
N TRP A 633 17.64 -9.20 8.90
CA TRP A 633 18.66 -8.19 8.64
C TRP A 633 20.03 -8.84 8.42
N PRO A 634 20.78 -8.41 7.38
CA PRO A 634 22.14 -8.88 7.13
C PRO A 634 23.13 -8.37 8.18
N ALA A 635 24.30 -9.00 8.26
CA ALA A 635 25.27 -8.80 9.34
C ALA A 635 25.76 -7.35 9.50
N TRP A 636 25.92 -6.61 8.40
CA TRP A 636 26.39 -5.21 8.42
C TRP A 636 25.47 -4.29 9.23
N THR A 637 24.18 -4.63 9.30
CA THR A 637 23.18 -3.83 10.00
C THR A 637 23.47 -3.75 11.49
N SER A 638 24.01 -4.81 12.10
CA SER A 638 24.27 -4.91 13.54
C SER A 638 25.18 -3.79 14.04
N SER A 639 26.22 -3.45 13.27
CA SER A 639 27.16 -2.36 13.56
C SER A 639 26.71 -0.98 13.10
N HIS A 640 25.62 -0.88 12.32
CA HIS A 640 25.16 0.41 11.80
C HIS A 640 24.65 1.31 12.94
N PRO A 641 25.15 2.57 13.07
CA PRO A 641 24.86 3.43 14.21
C PRO A 641 23.41 3.94 14.20
N ASP A 642 22.85 4.17 13.02
CA ASP A 642 21.48 4.63 12.84
C ASP A 642 20.61 3.51 12.27
N LYS A 643 19.79 2.87 13.11
CA LYS A 643 18.89 1.79 12.67
C LYS A 643 17.70 2.30 11.86
N SER A 644 17.36 3.60 11.96
CA SER A 644 16.30 4.19 11.14
C SER A 644 16.70 4.22 9.67
N GLN A 645 17.99 4.47 9.40
CA GLN A 645 18.58 4.40 8.06
C GLN A 645 18.56 2.98 7.49
N VAL A 646 18.88 1.98 8.32
CA VAL A 646 18.74 0.56 7.94
C VAL A 646 17.32 0.25 7.47
N ILE A 647 16.30 0.66 8.24
CA ILE A 647 14.89 0.45 7.87
C ILE A 647 14.55 1.15 6.55
N LYS A 648 14.99 2.39 6.33
CA LYS A 648 14.74 3.10 5.06
C LYS A 648 15.33 2.39 3.86
N HIS A 649 16.45 1.69 4.03
CA HIS A 649 17.13 0.99 2.95
C HIS A 649 16.56 -0.40 2.67
N ILE A 650 16.39 -1.20 3.72
CA ILE A 650 16.13 -2.64 3.56
C ILE A 650 14.85 -3.12 4.26
N GLY A 651 14.10 -2.24 4.92
CA GLY A 651 12.88 -2.59 5.63
C GLY A 651 13.11 -3.69 6.68
N TYR A 652 12.37 -4.78 6.55
CA TYR A 652 12.46 -5.97 7.39
C TYR A 652 13.61 -6.91 7.00
N GLY A 653 14.32 -6.62 5.91
CA GLY A 653 15.52 -7.33 5.47
C GLY A 653 15.26 -8.29 4.31
N ILE A 654 16.06 -9.37 4.27
CA ILE A 654 16.10 -10.36 3.19
C ILE A 654 15.21 -11.55 3.58
N PRO A 655 14.11 -11.83 2.86
CA PRO A 655 13.29 -13.02 3.07
C PRO A 655 14.06 -14.31 2.79
N ASP A 656 13.72 -15.36 3.53
CA ASP A 656 14.32 -16.69 3.37
C ASP A 656 13.24 -17.71 3.04
N LEU A 657 13.46 -18.44 1.94
CA LEU A 657 12.52 -19.41 1.41
C LEU A 657 12.16 -20.49 2.44
N ASN A 658 13.15 -21.11 3.08
CA ASN A 658 12.93 -22.21 4.02
C ASN A 658 12.21 -21.75 5.29
N ARG A 659 12.48 -20.52 5.73
CA ARG A 659 11.78 -19.86 6.85
C ARG A 659 10.34 -19.52 6.52
N ALA A 660 10.07 -19.10 5.28
CA ALA A 660 8.72 -18.78 4.83
C ALA A 660 7.85 -20.05 4.67
N THR A 661 8.43 -21.14 4.17
CA THR A 661 7.69 -22.37 3.82
C THR A 661 7.70 -23.45 4.91
N GLY A 662 8.42 -23.27 6.01
CA GLY A 662 8.44 -24.29 7.05
C GLY A 662 9.20 -23.91 8.30
N ASN A 663 9.38 -24.91 9.15
CA ASN A 663 10.02 -24.80 10.44
C ASN A 663 11.28 -25.67 10.53
N SER A 664 11.90 -25.73 11.70
CA SER A 664 13.03 -26.60 12.00
C SER A 664 12.90 -27.13 13.42
N MET A 665 13.79 -28.04 13.85
CA MET A 665 13.81 -28.49 15.25
C MET A 665 13.96 -27.31 16.25
N HIS A 666 14.60 -26.23 15.83
CA HIS A 666 14.92 -25.05 16.65
C HIS A 666 14.04 -23.82 16.36
N ARG A 667 13.05 -23.93 15.48
CA ARG A 667 12.13 -22.84 15.14
C ARG A 667 10.71 -23.38 14.99
N ILE A 668 9.74 -22.71 15.58
CA ILE A 668 8.32 -22.96 15.32
C ILE A 668 7.62 -21.67 14.93
N THR A 669 6.70 -21.78 13.98
CA THR A 669 5.87 -20.68 13.48
C THR A 669 4.41 -21.07 13.60
N LEU A 670 3.65 -20.22 14.27
CA LEU A 670 2.22 -20.35 14.46
C LEU A 670 1.50 -19.30 13.61
N VAL A 671 0.42 -19.70 12.92
CA VAL A 671 -0.31 -18.85 11.97
C VAL A 671 -1.81 -18.87 12.22
N THR A 672 -2.51 -17.78 11.90
CA THR A 672 -3.97 -17.83 11.67
C THR A 672 -4.28 -18.57 10.38
N THR A 673 -5.42 -19.24 10.30
CA THR A 673 -5.93 -19.90 9.09
C THR A 673 -7.20 -19.22 8.58
N GLY A 674 -7.37 -19.20 7.26
CA GLY A 674 -8.51 -18.55 6.59
C GLY A 674 -8.54 -17.03 6.75
N GLU A 675 -9.63 -16.43 6.28
CA GLU A 675 -9.86 -14.99 6.48
C GLU A 675 -10.44 -14.73 7.88
N VAL A 676 -9.61 -14.20 8.77
CA VAL A 676 -10.07 -13.76 10.10
C VAL A 676 -10.50 -12.30 10.01
N PHE A 677 -11.78 -12.03 10.27
CA PHE A 677 -12.36 -10.68 10.20
C PHE A 677 -12.46 -10.00 11.56
N ILE A 678 -12.05 -8.74 11.64
CA ILE A 678 -12.15 -7.92 12.85
C ILE A 678 -12.85 -6.59 12.55
N ARG A 679 -13.74 -6.17 13.46
CA ARG A 679 -14.45 -4.88 13.39
C ARG A 679 -13.72 -3.80 14.19
N ALA A 680 -14.04 -2.54 13.90
CA ALA A 680 -13.61 -1.42 14.74
C ALA A 680 -14.13 -1.55 16.19
N GLY A 681 -13.21 -1.45 17.16
CA GLY A 681 -13.45 -1.61 18.60
C GLY A 681 -13.52 -3.07 19.07
N GLN A 682 -13.24 -4.05 18.20
CA GLN A 682 -13.11 -5.46 18.55
C GLN A 682 -11.65 -5.80 18.88
N VAL A 683 -11.47 -6.78 19.76
CA VAL A 683 -10.16 -7.29 20.16
C VAL A 683 -10.15 -8.80 20.04
N HIS A 684 -9.22 -9.33 19.25
CA HIS A 684 -8.94 -10.76 19.15
C HIS A 684 -7.67 -11.08 19.92
N ILE A 685 -7.74 -12.03 20.86
CA ILE A 685 -6.60 -12.43 21.70
C ILE A 685 -6.21 -13.87 21.39
N TYR A 686 -4.95 -14.03 21.03
CA TYR A 686 -4.28 -15.29 20.80
C TYR A 686 -3.32 -15.59 21.94
N GLU A 687 -3.15 -16.87 22.28
CA GLU A 687 -2.20 -17.33 23.29
C GLU A 687 -1.36 -18.46 22.71
N VAL A 688 -0.05 -18.39 22.95
CA VAL A 688 0.89 -19.47 22.70
C VAL A 688 1.39 -19.98 24.05
N LYS A 689 1.12 -21.25 24.35
CA LYS A 689 1.61 -21.90 25.56
C LYS A 689 3.08 -22.25 25.42
N ILE A 690 3.89 -21.81 26.36
CA ILE A 690 5.32 -22.10 26.44
C ILE A 690 5.55 -23.18 27.52
N PRO A 691 6.01 -24.38 27.13
CA PRO A 691 6.33 -25.49 28.04
C PRO A 691 7.22 -25.08 29.23
N GLU A 692 6.98 -25.68 30.40
CA GLU A 692 7.74 -25.37 31.63
C GLU A 692 9.23 -25.70 31.51
N ASP A 693 9.57 -26.78 30.81
CA ASP A 693 10.95 -27.20 30.56
C ASP A 693 11.72 -26.23 29.66
N LEU A 694 11.05 -25.39 28.87
CA LEU A 694 11.66 -24.27 28.13
C LEU A 694 11.88 -23.03 29.00
N ARG A 695 11.17 -22.91 30.13
CA ARG A 695 11.17 -21.72 31.01
C ARG A 695 11.98 -21.90 32.29
N SER A 696 12.70 -23.02 32.41
CA SER A 696 13.54 -23.34 33.56
C SER A 696 14.62 -22.26 33.78
N PRO A 697 14.75 -21.66 34.99
CA PRO A 697 15.83 -20.71 35.29
C PRO A 697 17.25 -21.30 35.23
N ALA A 698 17.37 -22.63 35.26
CA ALA A 698 18.66 -23.31 35.08
C ALA A 698 19.19 -23.17 33.65
N ASP A 699 18.30 -22.87 32.71
CA ASP A 699 18.57 -22.82 31.28
C ASP A 699 18.31 -21.39 30.75
N ALA A 700 19.33 -20.77 30.16
CA ALA A 700 19.30 -19.37 29.74
C ALA A 700 19.47 -19.23 28.22
N PHE A 701 18.64 -19.97 27.48
CA PHE A 701 18.65 -19.96 26.02
C PHE A 701 18.19 -18.62 25.47
N ASP A 702 18.79 -18.19 24.36
CA ASP A 702 18.38 -17.00 23.62
C ASP A 702 17.25 -17.37 22.66
N ILE A 703 16.04 -16.91 22.95
CA ILE A 703 14.86 -17.15 22.13
C ILE A 703 14.52 -15.87 21.38
N GLN A 704 14.59 -15.93 20.06
CA GLN A 704 14.07 -14.90 19.20
C GLN A 704 12.57 -15.08 19.03
N VAL A 705 11.80 -14.04 19.37
CA VAL A 705 10.36 -13.96 19.16
C VAL A 705 10.08 -12.94 18.08
N GLU A 706 9.24 -13.29 17.12
CA GLU A 706 8.83 -12.41 16.02
C GLU A 706 7.33 -12.47 15.82
N VAL A 707 6.73 -11.32 15.55
CA VAL A 707 5.30 -11.20 15.30
C VAL A 707 5.09 -10.38 14.04
N THR A 708 4.31 -10.91 13.10
CA THR A 708 3.88 -10.19 11.90
C THR A 708 2.36 -10.18 11.80
N LEU A 709 1.78 -8.98 11.76
CA LEU A 709 0.37 -8.75 11.41
C LEU A 709 0.28 -8.25 9.97
N SER A 710 -0.63 -8.80 9.19
CA SER A 710 -0.91 -8.42 7.80
C SER A 710 -2.42 -8.24 7.63
N TYR A 711 -2.89 -7.05 7.21
CA TYR A 711 -4.31 -6.81 6.93
C TYR A 711 -4.53 -5.97 5.67
N LYS A 712 -5.75 -5.94 5.18
CA LYS A 712 -6.20 -5.05 4.09
C LYS A 712 -7.47 -4.32 4.50
N ALA A 713 -7.67 -3.12 3.96
CA ALA A 713 -8.83 -2.30 4.26
C ALA A 713 -9.17 -1.41 3.07
N GLN A 714 -10.46 -1.12 2.88
CA GLN A 714 -10.92 -0.34 1.73
C GLN A 714 -10.30 1.07 1.72
N PRO A 715 -9.63 1.49 0.64
CA PRO A 715 -9.01 2.81 0.53
C PRO A 715 -9.99 3.96 0.18
N ARG A 716 -9.59 5.21 0.46
CA ARG A 716 -10.21 6.46 0.02
C ARG A 716 -9.15 7.49 -0.35
N ARG A 717 -9.15 7.98 -1.60
CA ARG A 717 -8.02 8.75 -2.15
C ARG A 717 -7.97 10.21 -1.70
N THR A 718 -9.12 10.79 -1.31
CA THR A 718 -9.24 12.22 -0.94
C THR A 718 -8.64 12.56 0.44
N ARG A 719 -7.88 11.64 1.04
CA ARG A 719 -7.47 11.66 2.46
C ARG A 719 -5.95 11.70 2.60
N ARG A 720 -5.48 12.33 3.68
CA ARG A 720 -4.05 12.64 3.89
C ARG A 720 -3.40 11.87 5.03
N THR A 721 -4.11 10.96 5.67
CA THR A 721 -3.56 10.11 6.74
C THR A 721 -4.03 8.68 6.56
N ARG A 722 -3.21 7.73 7.01
CA ARG A 722 -3.56 6.31 7.00
C ARG A 722 -4.91 6.02 7.66
N GLN A 723 -5.18 6.62 8.83
CA GLN A 723 -6.43 6.38 9.57
C GLN A 723 -7.66 6.84 8.78
N ARG A 724 -7.51 7.80 7.87
CA ARG A 724 -8.61 8.30 7.03
C ARG A 724 -8.61 7.72 5.64
N TYR A 725 -7.49 7.19 5.17
CA TYR A 725 -7.38 6.46 3.92
C TYR A 725 -7.99 5.06 4.03
N LEU A 726 -7.79 4.35 5.15
CA LEU A 726 -8.29 2.98 5.36
C LEU A 726 -9.65 2.97 6.08
N SER A 727 -10.54 2.03 5.71
CA SER A 727 -11.87 1.89 6.31
C SER A 727 -11.82 1.52 7.80
N THR A 728 -10.90 0.62 8.15
CA THR A 728 -10.53 0.20 9.50
C THR A 728 -9.03 -0.01 9.50
N TRP A 729 -8.38 0.32 10.60
CA TRP A 729 -6.94 0.09 10.73
C TRP A 729 -6.66 -0.75 11.96
N LEU A 730 -5.62 -1.58 11.88
CA LEU A 730 -5.29 -2.53 12.93
C LEU A 730 -3.96 -2.20 13.59
N GLU A 731 -3.81 -2.65 14.83
CA GLU A 731 -2.53 -2.79 15.51
C GLU A 731 -2.50 -4.10 16.30
N TRP A 732 -1.30 -4.49 16.72
CA TRP A 732 -1.14 -5.58 17.67
C TRP A 732 -0.32 -5.18 18.89
N GLN A 733 -0.64 -5.83 20.00
CA GLN A 733 -0.02 -5.63 21.32
C GLN A 733 0.32 -7.00 21.93
N SER A 734 1.43 -7.08 22.67
CA SER A 734 1.82 -8.30 23.38
C SER A 734 1.54 -8.21 24.88
N SER A 735 1.45 -9.37 25.53
CA SER A 735 1.60 -9.45 26.97
C SER A 735 2.98 -8.96 27.41
N LYS A 736 3.08 -8.52 28.66
CA LYS A 736 4.37 -8.29 29.34
C LYS A 736 4.98 -9.63 29.77
N LEU A 737 6.29 -9.66 30.05
CA LEU A 737 7.06 -10.89 30.36
C LEU A 737 6.46 -11.78 31.46
N ASN A 738 5.66 -11.21 32.39
CA ASN A 738 5.00 -11.96 33.46
C ASN A 738 3.53 -11.52 33.67
N GLU A 739 2.86 -11.08 32.61
CA GLU A 739 1.45 -10.66 32.69
C GLU A 739 0.52 -11.85 32.43
N PRO A 740 -0.34 -12.22 33.40
CA PRO A 740 -1.37 -13.23 33.18
C PRO A 740 -2.33 -12.85 32.05
N SER A 741 -2.80 -13.85 31.30
CA SER A 741 -3.68 -13.67 30.13
C SER A 741 -4.96 -12.87 30.43
N GLU A 742 -5.55 -13.06 31.62
CA GLU A 742 -6.74 -12.32 32.07
C GLU A 742 -6.48 -10.82 32.27
N ILE A 743 -5.32 -10.46 32.84
CA ILE A 743 -4.91 -9.07 33.05
C ILE A 743 -4.59 -8.43 31.70
N PHE A 744 -3.86 -9.14 30.83
CA PHE A 744 -3.59 -8.71 29.47
C PHE A 744 -4.90 -8.42 28.72
N ALA A 745 -5.85 -9.35 28.75
CA ALA A 745 -7.13 -9.18 28.09
C ALA A 745 -7.93 -7.98 28.63
N GLY A 746 -7.92 -7.74 29.94
CA GLY A 746 -8.51 -6.55 30.54
C GLY A 746 -7.91 -5.26 29.98
N ARG A 747 -6.57 -5.17 29.94
CA ARG A 747 -5.82 -4.02 29.40
C ARG A 747 -6.12 -3.77 27.92
N MET A 748 -6.21 -4.82 27.10
CA MET A 748 -6.50 -4.70 25.67
C MET A 748 -7.93 -4.26 25.39
N ILE A 749 -8.89 -4.75 26.18
CA ILE A 749 -10.27 -4.27 26.12
C ILE A 749 -10.33 -2.79 26.53
N GLU A 750 -9.58 -2.36 27.54
CA GLU A 750 -9.50 -0.94 27.90
C GLU A 750 -8.88 -0.10 26.79
N LEU A 751 -7.79 -0.55 26.18
CA LEU A 751 -7.12 0.12 25.06
C LEU A 751 -8.05 0.29 23.85
N ALA A 752 -8.76 -0.78 23.45
CA ALA A 752 -9.73 -0.73 22.35
C ALA A 752 -10.96 0.14 22.65
N ASN A 753 -11.23 0.43 23.93
CA ASN A 753 -12.31 1.30 24.35
C ASN A 753 -11.89 2.78 24.52
N GLY A 754 -10.60 3.09 24.56
CA GLY A 754 -10.09 4.46 24.52
C GLY A 754 -10.21 5.03 23.11
N GLU A 755 -10.87 6.19 22.95
CA GLU A 755 -10.58 7.01 21.76
C GLU A 755 -9.15 7.52 21.88
N HIS A 756 -8.41 7.49 20.77
CA HIS A 756 -7.02 7.92 20.69
C HIS A 756 -6.80 9.17 21.54
N ALA A 757 -6.18 8.98 22.71
CA ALA A 757 -5.32 10.02 23.20
C ALA A 757 -4.21 10.07 22.16
N ASP A 758 -4.04 11.22 21.51
CA ASP A 758 -2.76 11.56 20.90
C ASP A 758 -1.69 11.15 21.92
N HIS A 759 -0.93 10.10 21.61
CA HIS A 759 0.08 9.54 22.51
C HIS A 759 1.26 10.52 22.73
N GLU A 760 1.09 11.80 22.38
CA GLU A 760 1.99 12.91 22.66
C GLU A 760 2.11 13.22 24.16
N ASN A 761 1.16 12.79 25.02
CA ASN A 761 1.13 13.21 26.43
C ASN A 761 1.13 12.09 27.49
N GLU A 762 1.51 10.86 27.15
CA GLU A 762 2.10 9.99 28.19
C GLU A 762 3.58 10.32 28.33
N SER A 763 3.86 11.12 29.37
CA SER A 763 5.17 11.52 29.85
C SER A 763 6.28 10.48 29.60
N VAL A 764 7.35 10.99 29.02
CA VAL A 764 8.72 10.44 29.06
C VAL A 764 8.98 9.77 30.41
N GLY A 765 9.25 8.46 30.40
CA GLY A 765 9.81 7.76 31.55
C GLY A 765 8.83 6.88 32.33
N SER A 766 8.34 5.81 31.71
CA SER A 766 8.05 4.58 32.43
C SER A 766 8.04 3.44 31.42
N THR A 767 9.19 2.76 31.26
CA THR A 767 9.14 1.33 30.96
C THR A 767 8.28 0.72 32.06
N SER A 768 6.99 0.54 31.80
CA SER A 768 6.12 -0.18 32.73
C SER A 768 6.82 -1.50 33.02
N SER A 769 7.08 -1.78 34.29
CA SER A 769 7.80 -2.98 34.72
C SER A 769 7.36 -4.21 33.90
N GLY A 770 8.32 -4.87 33.21
CA GLY A 770 8.08 -6.08 32.42
C GLY A 770 7.68 -5.92 30.95
N ALA A 771 7.63 -4.70 30.38
CA ALA A 771 7.36 -4.53 28.94
C ALA A 771 8.44 -5.19 28.07
N ILE A 772 8.02 -5.90 27.01
CA ILE A 772 8.93 -6.55 26.07
C ILE A 772 9.63 -5.48 25.21
N PRO A 773 10.97 -5.46 25.14
CA PRO A 773 11.74 -4.45 24.42
C PRO A 773 11.81 -4.78 22.92
N TRP A 774 10.65 -4.76 22.25
CA TRP A 774 10.54 -4.91 20.80
C TRP A 774 11.44 -3.90 20.05
N ALA A 775 11.98 -4.30 18.90
CA ALA A 775 12.94 -3.51 18.13
C ALA A 775 12.33 -2.22 17.55
N ILE A 776 11.20 -2.30 16.84
CA ILE A 776 10.60 -1.15 16.15
C ILE A 776 9.64 -0.40 17.07
N ARG A 777 8.70 -1.12 17.69
CA ARG A 777 7.62 -0.60 18.55
C ARG A 777 6.52 0.17 17.81
N GLU A 778 5.43 0.38 18.53
CA GLU A 778 4.18 0.96 18.08
C GLU A 778 4.24 2.50 17.90
N ARG A 779 5.22 3.16 18.53
CA ARG A 779 5.42 4.61 18.46
C ARG A 779 6.79 4.95 17.86
N SER A 780 6.83 6.01 17.06
CA SER A 780 8.06 6.47 16.39
C SER A 780 9.10 7.05 17.34
N ASP A 781 8.72 7.44 18.55
CA ASP A 781 9.65 7.87 19.59
C ASP A 781 10.13 6.70 20.47
N TRP A 782 9.72 5.46 20.19
CA TRP A 782 10.14 4.25 20.91
C TRP A 782 11.02 3.37 20.02
N GLY A 783 11.70 2.37 20.59
CA GLY A 783 12.53 1.43 19.81
C GLY A 783 13.52 2.14 18.89
N ILE A 784 13.44 1.83 17.61
CA ILE A 784 14.14 2.54 16.53
C ILE A 784 13.46 3.90 16.28
N LYS A 785 14.12 4.97 16.74
CA LYS A 785 13.60 6.34 16.64
C LYS A 785 13.29 6.72 15.19
N GLY A 786 12.16 7.39 14.99
CA GLY A 786 11.66 7.83 13.70
C GLY A 786 10.89 6.76 12.91
N VAL A 787 10.68 5.56 13.49
CA VAL A 787 9.98 4.45 12.81
C VAL A 787 8.90 3.88 13.71
N SER A 788 7.70 3.65 13.16
CA SER A 788 6.62 2.93 13.84
C SER A 788 6.14 1.76 12.99
N ARG A 789 5.95 0.59 13.62
CA ARG A 789 5.33 -0.56 12.97
C ARG A 789 3.85 -0.34 12.65
N ASN A 790 3.18 0.57 13.37
CA ASN A 790 1.73 0.82 13.23
C ASN A 790 1.38 1.66 11.98
N ASN A 791 2.37 2.24 11.30
CA ASN A 791 2.13 3.05 10.10
C ASN A 791 1.69 2.20 8.90
N GLY A 792 2.07 0.92 8.81
CA GLY A 792 1.74 0.06 7.68
C GLY A 792 0.48 -0.81 7.85
N THR A 793 0.07 -1.46 6.76
CA THR A 793 -0.89 -2.60 6.82
C THR A 793 -0.21 -3.95 7.04
N VAL A 794 1.12 -3.97 6.91
CA VAL A 794 1.97 -5.05 7.40
C VAL A 794 2.85 -4.53 8.52
N GLN A 795 2.91 -5.27 9.63
CA GLN A 795 3.52 -4.83 10.87
C GLN A 795 4.32 -5.98 11.46
N LYS A 796 5.63 -5.97 11.23
CA LYS A 796 6.56 -6.92 11.86
C LYS A 796 7.37 -6.27 12.98
N ASP A 797 7.61 -7.03 14.04
CA ASP A 797 8.57 -6.69 15.08
C ASP A 797 9.26 -7.94 15.63
N TRP A 798 10.41 -7.77 16.27
CA TRP A 798 11.21 -8.85 16.81
C TRP A 798 11.93 -8.46 18.10
N VAL A 799 12.29 -9.47 18.89
CA VAL A 799 13.08 -9.34 20.11
C VAL A 799 13.82 -10.64 20.38
N ILE A 800 14.96 -10.55 21.07
CA ILE A 800 15.64 -11.71 21.67
C ILE A 800 15.47 -11.59 23.19
N ILE A 801 14.94 -12.64 23.81
CA ILE A 801 14.70 -12.71 25.26
C ILE A 801 15.23 -14.03 25.80
N LYS A 802 15.54 -14.07 27.10
CA LYS A 802 15.96 -15.32 27.74
C LYS A 802 14.77 -16.24 27.93
N SER A 803 14.98 -17.53 27.71
CA SER A 803 13.92 -18.54 27.77
C SER A 803 13.17 -18.57 29.10
N HIS A 804 13.84 -18.34 30.23
CA HIS A 804 13.22 -18.26 31.56
C HIS A 804 12.45 -16.96 31.85
N GLU A 805 12.54 -15.95 30.98
CA GLU A 805 11.76 -14.70 31.08
C GLU A 805 10.40 -14.81 30.37
N LEU A 806 10.18 -15.86 29.58
CA LEU A 806 8.90 -16.13 28.95
C LEU A 806 7.87 -16.58 30.00
N ALA A 807 6.66 -16.03 29.92
CA ALA A 807 5.51 -16.51 30.69
C ALA A 807 5.01 -17.87 30.17
N GLU A 808 4.20 -18.57 30.98
CA GLU A 808 3.50 -19.79 30.55
C GLU A 808 2.62 -19.55 29.31
N GLY A 809 1.92 -18.41 29.27
CA GLY A 809 1.12 -17.98 28.13
C GLY A 809 1.67 -16.69 27.52
N PHE A 810 2.15 -16.77 26.27
CA PHE A 810 2.51 -15.61 25.48
C PHE A 810 1.28 -15.13 24.70
N CYS A 811 0.74 -13.96 25.08
CA CYS A 811 -0.49 -13.47 24.47
C CYS A 811 -0.22 -12.35 23.46
N ILE A 812 -0.92 -12.39 22.33
CA ILE A 812 -0.98 -11.31 21.34
C ILE A 812 -2.43 -10.89 21.15
N ALA A 813 -2.69 -9.58 21.18
CA ALA A 813 -3.99 -9.02 20.84
C ALA A 813 -3.91 -8.27 19.52
N VAL A 814 -4.85 -8.53 18.62
CA VAL A 814 -5.12 -7.72 17.43
C VAL A 814 -6.32 -6.82 17.74
N ILE A 815 -6.17 -5.52 17.50
CA ILE A 815 -7.16 -4.50 17.86
C ILE A 815 -7.63 -3.79 16.59
N GLY A 816 -8.94 -3.79 16.37
CA GLY A 816 -9.57 -3.02 15.29
C GLY A 816 -9.85 -1.58 15.73
N HIS A 817 -9.44 -0.61 14.93
CA HIS A 817 -9.70 0.81 15.17
C HIS A 817 -10.50 1.41 14.02
N ALA A 818 -11.39 2.35 14.36
CA ALA A 818 -12.20 3.01 13.35
C ALA A 818 -11.32 3.82 12.40
N GLY A 819 -11.48 3.58 11.10
CA GLY A 819 -10.94 4.42 10.05
C GLY A 819 -11.99 5.39 9.52
N TRP A 820 -12.09 5.56 8.20
CA TRP A 820 -13.16 6.38 7.62
C TRP A 820 -14.55 5.71 7.66
N ALA A 821 -14.62 4.38 7.78
CA ALA A 821 -15.90 3.67 7.80
C ALA A 821 -16.63 3.93 9.13
N LYS A 822 -17.87 4.41 9.02
CA LYS A 822 -18.75 4.66 10.17
C LYS A 822 -19.72 3.51 10.44
N ASP A 823 -19.74 2.53 9.54
CA ASP A 823 -20.47 1.29 9.72
C ASP A 823 -19.78 0.47 10.82
N VAL A 824 -20.52 0.17 11.90
CA VAL A 824 -20.00 -0.62 13.02
C VAL A 824 -19.90 -2.11 12.67
N GLU A 825 -20.56 -2.55 11.60
CA GLU A 825 -20.46 -3.91 11.08
C GLU A 825 -19.35 -4.05 10.02
N ALA A 826 -18.75 -2.94 9.57
CA ALA A 826 -17.58 -3.01 8.72
C ALA A 826 -16.46 -3.78 9.44
N SER A 827 -15.98 -4.82 8.79
CA SER A 827 -14.88 -5.65 9.26
C SER A 827 -13.82 -5.74 8.17
N VAL A 828 -12.59 -6.00 8.60
CA VAL A 828 -11.44 -6.16 7.71
C VAL A 828 -10.75 -7.48 7.98
N PRO A 829 -10.27 -8.19 6.94
CA PRO A 829 -9.54 -9.44 7.12
C PRO A 829 -8.09 -9.17 7.52
N TYR A 830 -7.53 -10.06 8.33
CA TYR A 830 -6.11 -10.06 8.68
C TYR A 830 -5.55 -11.49 8.80
N SER A 831 -4.22 -11.58 8.76
CA SER A 831 -3.46 -12.76 9.14
C SER A 831 -2.40 -12.38 10.18
N LEU A 832 -2.21 -13.25 11.16
CA LEU A 832 -1.21 -13.10 12.23
C LEU A 832 -0.25 -14.28 12.21
N VAL A 833 1.04 -13.99 12.31
CA VAL A 833 2.12 -14.97 12.36
C VAL A 833 2.99 -14.69 13.58
N ILE A 834 3.29 -15.72 14.37
CA ILE A 834 4.16 -15.65 15.54
C ILE A 834 5.21 -16.75 15.42
N SER A 835 6.48 -16.44 15.60
CA SER A 835 7.54 -17.47 15.64
C SER A 835 8.42 -17.36 16.87
N PHE A 836 8.89 -18.50 17.32
CA PHE A 836 9.91 -18.68 18.35
C PHE A 836 11.08 -19.41 17.71
N GLU A 837 12.31 -18.96 17.96
CA GLU A 837 13.52 -19.56 17.42
C GLU A 837 14.63 -19.56 18.48
N ALA A 838 15.24 -20.72 18.75
CA ALA A 838 16.42 -20.83 19.59
C ALA A 838 17.65 -20.38 18.78
N VAL A 839 18.14 -19.18 19.04
CA VAL A 839 19.15 -18.48 18.22
C VAL A 839 20.44 -19.30 18.09
N ASN A 840 20.86 -19.95 19.18
CA ASN A 840 22.09 -20.73 19.25
C ASN A 840 21.90 -22.22 18.91
N GLN A 841 20.66 -22.65 18.59
CA GLN A 841 20.31 -24.06 18.33
C GLN A 841 20.71 -25.03 19.46
N ASP A 842 20.75 -24.53 20.68
CA ASP A 842 21.11 -25.24 21.92
C ASP A 842 19.92 -26.00 22.54
N ILE A 843 18.71 -25.79 22.00
CA ILE A 843 17.50 -26.50 22.41
C ILE A 843 16.52 -26.71 21.26
N GLU A 844 15.96 -27.92 21.17
CA GLU A 844 14.84 -28.21 20.26
C GLU A 844 13.53 -27.70 20.87
N ILE A 845 12.85 -26.80 20.15
CA ILE A 845 11.63 -26.13 20.65
C ILE A 845 10.37 -26.54 19.90
N TYR A 846 10.49 -27.02 18.66
CA TYR A 846 9.35 -27.26 17.78
C TYR A 846 8.34 -28.22 18.40
N SER A 847 8.74 -29.48 18.63
CA SER A 847 7.82 -30.50 19.13
C SER A 847 7.28 -30.16 20.52
N ARG A 848 8.07 -29.45 21.34
CA ARG A 848 7.66 -29.05 22.70
C ARG A 848 6.53 -28.03 22.66
N ILE A 849 6.65 -26.98 21.84
CA ILE A 849 5.61 -25.97 21.68
C ILE A 849 4.41 -26.54 20.93
N GLU A 850 4.62 -27.38 19.91
CA GLU A 850 3.53 -28.07 19.19
C GLU A 850 2.66 -28.92 20.13
N ILE A 851 3.28 -29.76 20.98
CA ILE A 851 2.55 -30.60 21.95
C ILE A 851 1.77 -29.75 22.97
N ALA A 852 2.31 -28.61 23.39
CA ALA A 852 1.63 -27.71 24.32
C ALA A 852 0.46 -26.93 23.69
N ASN A 853 0.42 -26.83 22.36
CA ASN A 853 -0.58 -26.08 21.60
C ASN A 853 -1.31 -26.99 20.59
N PRO A 854 -2.01 -28.05 21.05
CA PRO A 854 -2.69 -28.97 20.15
C PRO A 854 -3.83 -28.26 19.41
N VAL A 855 -3.96 -28.55 18.11
CA VAL A 855 -5.07 -28.08 17.28
C VAL A 855 -6.30 -28.94 17.59
N GLU A 856 -7.37 -28.32 18.10
CA GLU A 856 -8.69 -28.96 18.17
C GLU A 856 -9.25 -29.02 16.74
N VAL A 857 -9.33 -30.23 16.15
CA VAL A 857 -10.03 -30.43 14.87
C VAL A 857 -11.53 -30.40 15.18
N GLU A 858 -12.21 -29.31 14.87
CA GLU A 858 -13.67 -29.30 14.84
C GLU A 858 -14.13 -30.26 13.73
N ALA A 859 -14.68 -31.41 14.11
CA ALA A 859 -15.32 -32.32 13.18
C ALA A 859 -16.60 -31.67 12.66
N GLU A 860 -16.66 -31.35 11.36
CA GLU A 860 -17.91 -30.98 10.69
C GLU A 860 -18.93 -32.11 10.86
N VAL A 861 -19.93 -31.90 11.70
CA VAL A 861 -21.10 -32.78 11.77
C VAL A 861 -22.04 -32.34 10.65
N GLU A 862 -22.00 -33.03 9.52
CA GLU A 862 -23.07 -33.00 8.52
C GLU A 862 -24.38 -33.45 9.18
N VAL A 863 -25.28 -32.50 9.45
CA VAL A 863 -26.67 -32.83 9.76
C VAL A 863 -27.44 -32.84 8.45
N GLU A 864 -27.51 -34.01 7.81
CA GLU A 864 -28.50 -34.27 6.76
C GLU A 864 -29.92 -34.19 7.38
N GLN A 865 -30.60 -33.05 7.22
CA GLN A 865 -32.05 -33.00 7.41
C GLN A 865 -32.73 -33.54 6.16
N THR A 866 -33.11 -34.82 6.22
CA THR A 866 -34.03 -35.45 5.28
C THR A 866 -35.42 -34.82 5.45
N ILE A 867 -35.85 -34.01 4.48
CA ILE A 867 -37.24 -33.52 4.41
C ILE A 867 -38.06 -34.58 3.67
N GLU A 868 -38.88 -35.33 4.40
CA GLU A 868 -39.95 -36.14 3.81
C GLU A 868 -41.03 -35.20 3.21
N VAL A 869 -41.20 -35.28 1.89
CA VAL A 869 -42.28 -34.63 1.16
C VAL A 869 -43.55 -35.45 1.34
N VAL A 870 -44.54 -34.91 2.03
CA VAL A 870 -45.92 -35.43 2.05
C VAL A 870 -46.71 -34.71 0.97
N GLU A 871 -47.11 -35.43 -0.09
CA GLU A 871 -48.04 -34.94 -1.11
C GLU A 871 -49.46 -34.82 -0.55
N PRO A 872 -50.21 -33.73 -0.83
CA PRO A 872 -51.62 -33.66 -0.52
C PRO A 872 -52.48 -34.16 -1.68
N SER A 873 -53.47 -35.00 -1.34
CA SER A 873 -54.61 -35.44 -2.16
C SER A 873 -55.60 -34.33 -2.48
#